data_AF-A0A1Y2BMQ6-F1
#
_entry.id   AF-A0A1Y2BMQ6-F1
#
_cell.length_a   1.000
_cell.length_b   1.000
_cell.length_c   1.000
_cell.angle_alpha   90.00
_cell.angle_beta   90.00
_cell.angle_gamma   90.00
#
_symmetry.space_group_name_H-M   'P 1'
#
loop_
_entity.id
_entity.type
_entity.pdbx_description
1 polymer ?
#
loop_
_entity_poly.entity_id
_entity_poly.type
_entity_poly.pdbx_seq_one_letter_code
_entity_poly.pdbx_strand_id
1 'polypeptide(L)'
;MKNFATANNARAGTSLSVATTTLSDANYSPVSADSSLIYPVTSQDYIYNYALNHPNVTRWAVTFDTVTTPYLNVRYQVWYNASLSANGSDIFGRELVSVVRGLDEAIITHLNGNTKTANLDYQLKDWPLIPAVTLSDTIVQSLGSCFFFCSVMVIFISVLNQIVGEKEAHLRHGMEMMGLYPSVYWISNYLSVSVLVLVNSLLTVLFGLAFQFEAFKNANFLAMWITFFLFGESMVMLAFMLTCFVRQARAAVLLGIFIFVIGLLFESFVFSSGQLGYIWWVPTLIPNFVPGILALIPFFNFGRMFLDISTFTTGRLDQLTSTYIPGPGFPWSNLYNPVPQNLLPNYQADGYPQLPNPVQAWNYMIMDVAVYAVLTWYFDAIIPDEYGTAQPFYFPFLPSYWGYEKVRGEMDVKDWVLKNGAVGKGDLPIGKEEEDVAVERQKALSADDDSAVKIVRLRKTYQKSPFWTSSLDKHAVRNSSFTLAEGKLLALLGQNGAGKSTTMSMLAGLTPPTSGDALICGLSVRTQMSQIRRMLGVCPQHDILFEDLTAREHIELYAGLKGVPKSEWGVLFEERLKAVKLWTVKDVRAGTYSGGMKRRLSLVIATIGDPRVIFMDEPTTGMDPVNRRHVWSFIEKFKKDRVIILTTHSMEEADVLGDRIAIMAHGQLCAIGNSISLKNKFGAGYRISVITSNPEAMKAKVASSVPNANLEDDSAGALIYQFPISSTPSIPSFVKWLEENKEGMVKSWGISQTTLEEVFLKL
;
A
#
# COMPACT_ATOMS: atom_id res chain seq x y z
N MET A 1 -69.04 -45.51 9.26
CA MET A 1 -67.93 -46.11 8.46
C MET A 1 -68.34 -46.65 7.10
N LYS A 2 -69.39 -47.48 6.92
CA LYS A 2 -69.79 -47.93 5.57
C LYS A 2 -70.17 -46.76 4.63
N ASN A 3 -70.99 -45.81 5.10
CA ASN A 3 -71.30 -44.59 4.35
C ASN A 3 -70.05 -43.75 4.02
N PHE A 4 -69.07 -43.71 4.93
CA PHE A 4 -67.80 -43.02 4.73
C PHE A 4 -66.98 -43.70 3.62
N ALA A 5 -66.85 -45.03 3.66
CA ALA A 5 -66.17 -45.79 2.64
C ALA A 5 -66.79 -45.58 1.24
N THR A 6 -68.12 -45.55 1.15
CA THR A 6 -68.84 -45.24 -0.10
C THR A 6 -68.63 -43.80 -0.57
N ALA A 7 -68.76 -42.82 0.34
CA ALA A 7 -68.54 -41.41 0.02
C ALA A 7 -67.08 -41.12 -0.38
N ASN A 8 -66.12 -41.79 0.26
CA ASN A 8 -64.71 -41.68 -0.05
C ASN A 8 -64.37 -42.29 -1.40
N ASN A 9 -64.96 -43.45 -1.76
CA ASN A 9 -64.76 -44.06 -3.07
C ASN A 9 -65.19 -43.12 -4.21
N ALA A 10 -66.31 -42.42 -4.05
CA ALA A 10 -66.77 -41.42 -5.01
C ALA A 10 -65.83 -40.20 -5.15
N ARG A 11 -64.98 -39.92 -4.14
CA ARG A 11 -64.08 -38.75 -4.09
C ARG A 11 -62.65 -39.07 -4.52
N ALA A 12 -62.09 -40.12 -3.96
CA ALA A 12 -60.68 -40.48 -4.09
C ALA A 12 -60.44 -41.56 -5.16
N GLY A 13 -61.51 -42.17 -5.70
CA GLY A 13 -61.42 -43.28 -6.65
C GLY A 13 -60.87 -44.59 -6.05
N THR A 14 -60.55 -44.59 -4.76
CA THR A 14 -60.08 -45.76 -4.00
C THR A 14 -61.23 -46.34 -3.19
N SER A 15 -61.58 -47.59 -3.49
CA SER A 15 -62.66 -48.29 -2.79
C SER A 15 -62.18 -48.76 -1.43
N LEU A 16 -62.41 -47.95 -0.39
CA LEU A 16 -62.26 -48.41 0.98
C LEU A 16 -63.35 -49.46 1.27
N SER A 17 -63.01 -50.55 1.93
CA SER A 17 -63.95 -51.58 2.36
C SER A 17 -63.79 -51.84 3.86
N VAL A 18 -64.91 -52.05 4.56
CA VAL A 18 -64.86 -52.31 6.01
C VAL A 18 -64.72 -53.81 6.21
N ALA A 19 -63.63 -54.24 6.85
CA ALA A 19 -63.39 -55.63 7.16
C ALA A 19 -64.44 -56.17 8.13
N THR A 20 -64.84 -57.43 7.95
CA THR A 20 -65.79 -58.12 8.83
C THR A 20 -65.15 -58.62 10.12
N THR A 21 -63.82 -58.82 10.12
CA THR A 21 -63.05 -59.29 11.28
C THR A 21 -62.64 -58.10 12.16
N THR A 22 -62.95 -58.18 13.46
CA THR A 22 -62.49 -57.20 14.45
C THR A 22 -61.11 -57.58 14.97
N LEU A 23 -60.17 -56.64 14.95
CA LEU A 23 -58.81 -56.86 15.45
C LEU A 23 -58.77 -56.69 16.97
N SER A 24 -58.26 -57.73 17.66
CA SER A 24 -58.09 -57.76 19.12
C SER A 24 -56.65 -58.01 19.56
N ASP A 25 -55.76 -58.46 18.67
CA ASP A 25 -54.35 -58.71 18.97
C ASP A 25 -53.49 -57.50 18.58
N ALA A 26 -52.78 -56.91 19.55
CA ALA A 26 -51.95 -55.73 19.35
C ALA A 26 -50.66 -56.03 18.56
N ASN A 27 -50.31 -57.30 18.37
CA ASN A 27 -49.16 -57.76 17.58
C ASN A 27 -49.54 -58.15 16.14
N TYR A 28 -50.78 -57.85 15.71
CA TYR A 28 -51.24 -58.15 14.36
C TYR A 28 -50.49 -57.32 13.32
N SER A 29 -49.63 -57.96 12.52
CA SER A 29 -49.06 -57.36 11.32
C SER A 29 -49.89 -57.78 10.10
N PRO A 30 -50.42 -56.82 9.30
CA PRO A 30 -51.24 -57.16 8.13
C PRO A 30 -50.42 -57.94 7.09
N VAL A 31 -51.03 -58.99 6.52
CA VAL A 31 -50.38 -59.96 5.62
C VAL A 31 -50.28 -59.45 4.16
N SER A 32 -50.92 -58.33 3.83
CA SER A 32 -50.78 -57.63 2.54
C SER A 32 -50.79 -56.12 2.74
N ALA A 33 -50.09 -55.38 1.87
CA ALA A 33 -50.11 -53.92 1.79
C ALA A 33 -51.43 -53.37 1.17
N ASP A 34 -52.57 -53.99 1.49
CA ASP A 34 -53.88 -53.53 1.02
C ASP A 34 -54.29 -52.28 1.79
N SER A 35 -53.92 -51.13 1.24
CA SER A 35 -54.28 -49.77 1.72
C SER A 35 -55.78 -49.45 1.68
N SER A 36 -56.63 -50.41 1.31
CA SER A 36 -58.05 -50.24 1.02
C SER A 36 -59.00 -50.83 2.08
N LEU A 37 -58.48 -51.43 3.16
CA LEU A 37 -59.30 -52.07 4.20
C LEU A 37 -59.33 -51.25 5.51
N ILE A 38 -60.54 -51.02 6.02
CA ILE A 38 -60.80 -50.40 7.31
C ILE A 38 -61.14 -51.52 8.31
N TYR A 39 -60.28 -51.72 9.31
CA TYR A 39 -60.49 -52.75 10.32
C TYR A 39 -61.23 -52.18 11.54
N PRO A 40 -62.34 -52.82 11.98
CA PRO A 40 -62.90 -52.53 13.29
C PRO A 40 -61.96 -53.04 14.39
N VAL A 41 -61.86 -52.29 15.48
CA VAL A 41 -60.99 -52.59 16.62
C VAL A 41 -61.78 -52.63 17.92
N THR A 42 -61.25 -53.33 18.92
CA THR A 42 -61.97 -53.66 20.16
C THR A 42 -62.11 -52.49 21.14
N SER A 43 -61.14 -51.58 21.22
CA SER A 43 -61.19 -50.43 22.13
C SER A 43 -60.31 -49.27 21.65
N GLN A 44 -60.47 -48.11 22.27
CA GLN A 44 -59.58 -46.97 22.06
C GLN A 44 -58.14 -47.27 22.51
N ASP A 45 -57.97 -48.00 23.61
CA ASP A 45 -56.65 -48.41 24.12
C ASP A 45 -55.91 -49.31 23.13
N TYR A 46 -56.64 -50.11 22.36
CA TYR A 46 -56.07 -50.92 21.28
C TYR A 46 -55.40 -50.03 20.22
N ILE A 47 -56.05 -48.95 19.79
CA ILE A 47 -55.49 -48.02 18.79
C ILE A 47 -54.18 -47.42 19.30
N TYR A 48 -54.16 -46.98 20.56
CA TYR A 48 -52.99 -46.40 21.19
C TYR A 48 -51.83 -47.40 21.27
N ASN A 49 -52.08 -48.60 21.80
CA ASN A 49 -51.06 -49.65 21.95
C ASN A 49 -50.57 -50.18 20.59
N TYR A 50 -51.46 -50.30 19.61
CA TYR A 50 -51.11 -50.75 18.26
C TYR A 50 -50.20 -49.74 17.55
N ALA A 51 -50.54 -48.45 17.62
CA ALA A 51 -49.72 -47.38 17.04
C ALA A 51 -48.33 -47.29 17.70
N LEU A 52 -48.26 -47.53 19.02
CA LEU A 52 -47.00 -47.55 19.77
C LEU A 52 -46.10 -48.71 19.32
N ASN A 53 -46.67 -49.90 19.09
CA ASN A 53 -45.92 -51.09 18.71
C ASN A 53 -45.59 -51.15 17.20
N HIS A 54 -46.30 -50.40 16.35
CA HIS A 54 -46.15 -50.41 14.89
C HIS A 54 -45.98 -48.99 14.30
N PRO A 55 -44.86 -48.31 14.57
CA PRO A 55 -44.61 -46.97 14.06
C PRO A 55 -44.57 -46.96 12.53
N ASN A 56 -45.17 -45.93 11.92
CA ASN A 56 -45.22 -45.69 10.45
C ASN A 56 -46.06 -46.68 9.63
N VAL A 57 -46.81 -47.59 10.27
CA VAL A 57 -47.70 -48.53 9.57
C VAL A 57 -49.13 -48.00 9.50
N THR A 58 -49.60 -47.31 10.54
CA THR A 58 -50.95 -46.74 10.60
C THR A 58 -50.96 -45.30 10.11
N ARG A 59 -51.79 -44.98 9.10
CA ARG A 59 -51.95 -43.61 8.58
C ARG A 59 -52.93 -42.79 9.43
N TRP A 60 -54.11 -43.33 9.67
CA TRP A 60 -55.15 -42.72 10.51
C TRP A 60 -56.01 -43.81 11.18
N ALA A 61 -56.68 -43.46 12.27
CA ALA A 61 -57.70 -44.27 12.94
C ALA A 61 -58.83 -43.37 13.43
N VAL A 62 -60.03 -43.91 13.62
CA VAL A 62 -61.19 -43.13 14.09
C VAL A 62 -61.91 -43.87 15.21
N THR A 63 -62.18 -43.18 16.30
CA THR A 63 -63.07 -43.63 17.36
C THR A 63 -64.41 -42.91 17.25
N PHE A 64 -65.51 -43.62 17.48
CA PHE A 64 -66.87 -43.06 17.50
C PHE A 64 -67.49 -43.32 18.86
N ASP A 65 -68.22 -42.34 19.34
CA ASP A 65 -69.06 -42.43 20.53
C ASP A 65 -70.42 -41.83 20.20
N THR A 66 -71.49 -42.53 20.58
CA THR A 66 -72.87 -42.08 20.34
C THR A 66 -73.55 -41.89 21.68
N VAL A 67 -73.88 -40.65 22.00
CA VAL A 67 -74.60 -40.32 23.23
C VAL A 67 -76.06 -40.05 22.85
N THR A 68 -76.95 -40.96 23.23
CA THR A 68 -78.39 -40.79 23.02
C THR A 68 -78.97 -39.85 24.08
N THR A 69 -79.21 -38.61 23.67
CA THR A 69 -80.05 -37.63 24.40
C THR A 69 -81.33 -37.41 23.55
N PRO A 70 -82.22 -36.41 23.74
CA PRO A 70 -83.41 -36.28 22.90
C PRO A 70 -83.10 -36.06 21.40
N TYR A 71 -81.82 -35.83 21.07
CA TYR A 71 -81.26 -35.90 19.72
C TYR A 71 -80.10 -36.92 19.67
N LEU A 72 -79.89 -37.55 18.51
CA LEU A 72 -78.75 -38.44 18.26
C LEU A 72 -77.47 -37.60 18.10
N ASN A 73 -76.64 -37.57 19.15
CA ASN A 73 -75.35 -36.90 19.10
C ASN A 73 -74.25 -37.92 18.77
N VAL A 74 -73.58 -37.70 17.64
CA VAL A 74 -72.42 -38.50 17.21
C VAL A 74 -71.15 -37.70 17.51
N ARG A 75 -70.30 -38.24 18.37
CA ARG A 75 -68.94 -37.73 18.61
C ARG A 75 -67.97 -38.67 17.91
N TYR A 76 -66.99 -38.11 17.21
CA TYR A 76 -65.88 -38.91 16.68
C TYR A 76 -64.56 -38.21 16.93
N GLN A 77 -63.49 -39.00 17.05
CA GLN A 77 -62.13 -38.52 17.20
C GLN A 77 -61.23 -39.22 16.19
N VAL A 78 -60.48 -38.44 15.43
CA VAL A 78 -59.53 -38.94 14.43
C VAL A 78 -58.12 -38.92 15.03
N TRP A 79 -57.45 -40.05 14.94
CA TRP A 79 -56.06 -40.26 15.31
C TRP A 79 -55.25 -40.30 14.02
N TYR A 80 -54.12 -39.60 13.96
CA TYR A 80 -53.22 -39.64 12.81
C TYR A 80 -51.77 -39.68 13.29
N ASN A 81 -50.90 -40.28 12.49
CA ASN A 81 -49.48 -40.40 12.82
C ASN A 81 -48.68 -39.20 12.29
N ALA A 82 -48.13 -38.38 13.19
CA ALA A 82 -47.35 -37.19 12.86
C ALA A 82 -45.86 -37.47 12.57
N SER A 83 -45.39 -38.73 12.65
CA SER A 83 -43.95 -39.05 12.49
C SER A 83 -43.39 -38.78 11.09
N LEU A 84 -44.27 -38.66 10.08
CA LEU A 84 -43.92 -38.32 8.70
C LEU A 84 -43.83 -36.81 8.43
N SER A 85 -44.25 -35.94 9.37
CA SER A 85 -44.28 -34.48 9.16
C SER A 85 -42.98 -33.75 9.53
N ALA A 86 -41.95 -34.46 10.01
CA ALA A 86 -40.64 -33.87 10.34
C ALA A 86 -39.90 -33.26 9.13
N ASN A 87 -40.29 -33.60 7.88
CA ASN A 87 -39.69 -33.08 6.66
C ASN A 87 -40.38 -31.81 6.10
N GLY A 88 -41.29 -31.18 6.85
CA GLY A 88 -41.81 -29.83 6.53
C GLY A 88 -42.72 -29.71 5.30
N SER A 89 -43.04 -30.82 4.61
CA SER A 89 -43.88 -30.79 3.41
C SER A 89 -45.39 -30.91 3.66
N ASP A 90 -45.81 -31.23 4.89
CA ASP A 90 -47.24 -31.35 5.20
C ASP A 90 -47.53 -31.02 6.67
N ILE A 91 -47.70 -29.73 6.97
CA ILE A 91 -47.83 -29.22 8.34
C ILE A 91 -49.25 -29.44 8.89
N PHE A 92 -50.25 -29.74 8.03
CA PHE A 92 -51.62 -30.03 8.46
C PHE A 92 -52.35 -31.15 7.68
N GLY A 93 -51.65 -31.93 6.86
CA GLY A 93 -52.22 -33.11 6.23
C GLY A 93 -53.36 -32.76 5.28
N ARG A 94 -53.09 -32.38 4.02
CA ARG A 94 -54.19 -32.26 3.03
C ARG A 94 -55.06 -33.53 3.00
N GLU A 95 -54.44 -34.67 3.28
CA GLU A 95 -55.11 -35.97 3.45
C GLU A 95 -55.96 -36.08 4.74
N LEU A 96 -55.54 -35.49 5.85
CA LEU A 96 -56.32 -35.50 7.09
C LEU A 96 -57.60 -34.69 6.94
N VAL A 97 -57.51 -33.50 6.32
CA VAL A 97 -58.69 -32.65 6.10
C VAL A 97 -59.68 -33.30 5.14
N SER A 98 -59.20 -34.00 4.11
CA SER A 98 -60.09 -34.74 3.20
C SER A 98 -60.80 -35.91 3.89
N VAL A 99 -60.12 -36.61 4.81
CA VAL A 99 -60.72 -37.67 5.64
C VAL A 99 -61.78 -37.09 6.58
N VAL A 100 -61.50 -35.99 7.29
CA VAL A 100 -62.45 -35.31 8.17
C VAL A 100 -63.70 -34.85 7.41
N ARG A 101 -63.53 -34.21 6.24
CA ARG A 101 -64.66 -33.84 5.36
C ARG A 101 -65.49 -35.05 4.96
N GLY A 102 -64.84 -36.14 4.54
CA GLY A 102 -65.54 -37.37 4.18
C GLY A 102 -66.35 -37.94 5.34
N LEU A 103 -65.80 -37.90 6.56
CA LEU A 103 -66.48 -38.37 7.76
C LEU A 103 -67.71 -37.51 8.10
N ASP A 104 -67.57 -36.18 8.07
CA ASP A 104 -68.67 -35.25 8.35
C ASP A 104 -69.83 -35.44 7.37
N GLU A 105 -69.55 -35.54 6.07
CA GLU A 105 -70.59 -35.79 5.08
C GLU A 105 -71.27 -37.15 5.26
N ALA A 106 -70.50 -38.19 5.62
CA ALA A 106 -71.05 -39.51 5.88
C ALA A 106 -71.95 -39.54 7.11
N ILE A 107 -71.60 -38.79 8.17
CA ILE A 107 -72.41 -38.64 9.38
C ILE A 107 -73.68 -37.87 9.06
N ILE A 108 -73.60 -36.71 8.39
CA ILE A 108 -74.77 -35.89 8.03
C ILE A 108 -75.71 -36.66 7.11
N THR A 109 -75.18 -37.38 6.12
CA THR A 109 -75.97 -38.24 5.22
C THR A 109 -76.69 -39.34 5.99
N HIS A 110 -76.03 -39.93 6.99
CA HIS A 110 -76.64 -40.95 7.85
C HIS A 110 -77.75 -40.39 8.74
N LEU A 111 -77.51 -39.24 9.38
CA LEU A 111 -78.48 -38.57 10.24
C LEU A 111 -79.74 -38.11 9.46
N ASN A 112 -79.60 -37.79 8.17
CA ASN A 112 -80.72 -37.46 7.27
C ASN A 112 -81.42 -38.70 6.66
N GLY A 113 -81.21 -39.90 7.23
CA GLY A 113 -81.89 -41.12 6.80
C GLY A 113 -81.41 -41.68 5.46
N ASN A 114 -80.18 -41.38 5.03
CA ASN A 114 -79.57 -41.81 3.75
C ASN A 114 -80.32 -41.37 2.47
N THR A 115 -81.29 -40.45 2.55
CA THR A 115 -82.11 -40.03 1.40
C THR A 115 -81.49 -38.91 0.56
N LYS A 116 -80.62 -38.08 1.16
CA LYS A 116 -79.88 -37.01 0.47
C LYS A 116 -78.41 -37.07 0.86
N THR A 117 -77.52 -37.10 -0.13
CA THR A 117 -76.07 -37.02 0.09
C THR A 117 -75.69 -35.59 0.45
N ALA A 118 -75.04 -35.41 1.60
CA ALA A 118 -74.46 -34.13 1.97
C ALA A 118 -73.21 -33.86 1.12
N ASN A 119 -73.05 -32.64 0.61
CA ASN A 119 -71.81 -32.19 -0.04
C ASN A 119 -71.36 -30.92 0.68
N LEU A 120 -70.24 -31.00 1.40
CA LEU A 120 -69.66 -29.86 2.11
C LEU A 120 -68.58 -29.26 1.23
N ASP A 121 -68.70 -28.00 0.84
CA ASP A 121 -67.58 -27.27 0.25
C ASP A 121 -66.71 -26.71 1.38
N TYR A 122 -65.40 -26.93 1.30
CA TYR A 122 -64.46 -26.45 2.30
C TYR A 122 -63.36 -25.66 1.59
N GLN A 123 -63.08 -24.47 2.12
CA GLN A 123 -61.92 -23.69 1.70
C GLN A 123 -60.97 -23.61 2.89
N LEU A 124 -59.82 -24.28 2.74
CA LEU A 124 -58.68 -24.06 3.62
C LEU A 124 -58.07 -22.71 3.23
N LYS A 125 -58.18 -21.75 4.13
CA LYS A 125 -57.41 -20.52 4.07
C LYS A 125 -56.45 -20.54 5.24
N ASP A 126 -55.16 -20.56 4.96
CA ASP A 126 -54.16 -20.40 6.00
C ASP A 126 -54.39 -19.06 6.71
N TRP A 127 -54.08 -19.03 8.01
CA TRP A 127 -53.93 -17.75 8.69
C TRP A 127 -52.96 -16.88 7.87
N PRO A 128 -53.20 -15.57 7.76
CA PRO A 128 -52.25 -14.69 7.09
C PRO A 128 -50.86 -14.93 7.69
N LEU A 129 -49.98 -15.53 6.88
CA LEU A 129 -48.58 -15.65 7.22
C LEU A 129 -48.05 -14.24 7.42
N ILE A 130 -47.26 -14.07 8.47
CA ILE A 130 -46.60 -12.80 8.79
C ILE A 130 -45.95 -12.29 7.50
N PRO A 131 -46.17 -11.02 7.10
CA PRO A 131 -45.72 -10.53 5.81
C PRO A 131 -44.22 -10.78 5.60
N ALA A 132 -43.83 -11.11 4.37
CA ALA A 132 -42.43 -11.26 3.93
C ALA A 132 -41.57 -9.96 4.05
N VAL A 133 -42.09 -8.95 4.74
CA VAL A 133 -41.50 -7.62 4.93
C VAL A 133 -40.28 -7.68 5.86
N THR A 134 -40.09 -8.73 6.66
CA THR A 134 -38.95 -8.84 7.58
C THR A 134 -37.76 -9.62 7.03
N LEU A 135 -37.85 -10.19 5.82
CA LEU A 135 -36.78 -11.04 5.28
C LEU A 135 -35.55 -10.20 4.92
N SER A 136 -35.75 -8.99 4.39
CA SER A 136 -34.69 -8.01 4.17
C SER A 136 -34.01 -7.57 5.47
N ASP A 137 -34.78 -7.27 6.51
CA ASP A 137 -34.22 -6.82 7.78
C ASP A 137 -33.49 -7.94 8.54
N THR A 138 -33.97 -9.18 8.41
CA THR A 138 -33.28 -10.37 8.93
C THR A 138 -31.95 -10.61 8.19
N ILE A 139 -31.92 -10.38 6.88
CA ILE A 139 -30.67 -10.43 6.10
C ILE A 139 -29.72 -9.31 6.53
N VAL A 140 -30.21 -8.09 6.74
CA VAL A 140 -29.38 -6.97 7.23
C VAL A 140 -28.87 -7.24 8.64
N GLN A 141 -29.67 -7.84 9.52
CA GLN A 141 -29.24 -8.20 10.87
C GLN A 141 -28.14 -9.29 10.87
N SER A 142 -28.25 -10.28 9.99
CA SER A 142 -27.32 -11.43 9.93
C SER A 142 -26.08 -11.19 9.06
N LEU A 143 -26.21 -10.46 7.94
CA LEU A 143 -25.14 -10.27 6.96
C LEU A 143 -24.72 -8.81 6.79
N GLY A 144 -25.39 -7.87 7.45
CA GLY A 144 -25.11 -6.44 7.29
C GLY A 144 -23.68 -6.07 7.66
N SER A 145 -23.12 -6.64 8.75
CA SER A 145 -21.73 -6.35 9.12
C SER A 145 -20.74 -6.75 8.02
N CYS A 146 -20.96 -7.90 7.37
CA CYS A 146 -20.18 -8.40 6.25
C CYS A 146 -20.29 -7.51 5.00
N PHE A 147 -21.51 -7.13 4.60
CA PHE A 147 -21.72 -6.29 3.41
C PHE A 147 -21.14 -4.88 3.60
N PHE A 148 -21.37 -4.27 4.76
CA PHE A 148 -20.86 -2.93 5.00
C PHE A 148 -19.34 -2.90 5.26
N PHE A 149 -18.77 -3.98 5.79
CA PHE A 149 -17.32 -4.20 5.80
C PHE A 149 -16.72 -4.06 4.39
N CYS A 150 -17.34 -4.68 3.37
CA CYS A 150 -16.86 -4.60 1.98
C CYS A 150 -16.73 -3.17 1.45
N SER A 151 -17.63 -2.27 1.84
CA SER A 151 -17.63 -0.88 1.36
C SER A 151 -16.35 -0.12 1.74
N VAL A 152 -15.84 -0.35 2.95
CA VAL A 152 -14.62 0.30 3.46
C VAL A 152 -13.36 -0.38 2.90
N MET A 153 -13.42 -1.66 2.56
CA MET A 153 -12.26 -2.41 2.05
C MET A 153 -11.75 -1.91 0.70
N VAL A 154 -12.62 -1.30 -0.12
CA VAL A 154 -12.19 -0.67 -1.38
C VAL A 154 -11.23 0.49 -1.09
N ILE A 155 -11.56 1.33 -0.11
CA ILE A 155 -10.70 2.45 0.31
C ILE A 155 -9.41 1.90 0.92
N PHE A 156 -9.51 0.90 1.78
CA PHE A 156 -8.35 0.24 2.40
C PHE A 156 -7.35 -0.28 1.35
N ILE A 157 -7.80 -1.02 0.34
CA ILE A 157 -6.95 -1.56 -0.73
C ILE A 157 -6.39 -0.42 -1.59
N SER A 158 -7.18 0.61 -1.88
CA SER A 158 -6.72 1.78 -2.65
C SER A 158 -5.59 2.51 -1.94
N VAL A 159 -5.69 2.70 -0.62
CA VAL A 159 -4.66 3.33 0.21
C VAL A 159 -3.37 2.53 0.20
N LEU A 160 -3.45 1.20 0.36
CA LEU A 160 -2.30 0.32 0.28
C LEU A 160 -1.59 0.45 -1.07
N ASN A 161 -2.34 0.45 -2.17
CA ASN A 161 -1.79 0.56 -3.50
C ASN A 161 -1.12 1.93 -3.74
N GLN A 162 -1.76 3.02 -3.33
CA GLN A 162 -1.26 4.37 -3.54
C GLN A 162 0.06 4.60 -2.79
N ILE A 163 0.08 4.37 -1.46
CA ILE A 163 1.25 4.67 -0.64
C ILE A 163 2.43 3.76 -1.01
N VAL A 164 2.18 2.47 -1.24
CA VAL A 164 3.25 1.56 -1.65
C VAL A 164 3.71 1.85 -3.07
N GLY A 165 2.82 2.26 -3.97
CA GLY A 165 3.19 2.75 -5.31
C GLY A 165 4.08 3.99 -5.26
N GLU A 166 3.79 4.94 -4.37
CA GLU A 166 4.65 6.12 -4.14
C GLU A 166 6.02 5.75 -3.57
N LYS A 167 6.09 4.73 -2.69
CA LYS A 167 7.36 4.19 -2.18
C LYS A 167 8.15 3.48 -3.27
N GLU A 168 7.51 2.65 -4.07
CA GLU A 168 8.10 1.91 -5.19
C GLU A 168 8.66 2.86 -6.25
N ALA A 169 7.96 3.97 -6.54
CA ALA A 169 8.43 5.03 -7.43
C ALA A 169 9.41 6.02 -6.76
N HIS A 170 9.75 5.81 -5.48
CA HIS A 170 10.62 6.67 -4.66
C HIS A 170 10.17 8.14 -4.57
N LEU A 171 8.88 8.43 -4.81
CA LEU A 171 8.32 9.78 -4.83
C LEU A 171 8.42 10.45 -3.46
N ARG A 172 8.16 9.69 -2.40
CA ARG A 172 8.32 10.16 -1.02
C ARG A 172 9.75 10.64 -0.74
N HIS A 173 10.75 9.86 -1.12
CA HIS A 173 12.16 10.25 -0.95
C HIS A 173 12.50 11.50 -1.76
N GLY A 174 11.96 11.61 -2.99
CA GLY A 174 12.04 12.82 -3.81
C GLY A 174 11.56 14.07 -3.07
N MET A 175 10.40 14.00 -2.42
CA MET A 175 9.85 15.11 -1.64
C MET A 175 10.66 15.40 -0.37
N GLU A 176 11.13 14.37 0.34
CA GLU A 176 11.96 14.55 1.54
C GLU A 176 13.32 15.18 1.24
N MET A 177 13.93 14.87 0.09
CA MET A 177 15.15 15.55 -0.39
C MET A 177 14.91 17.03 -0.65
N MET A 178 13.71 17.39 -1.10
CA MET A 178 13.33 18.79 -1.36
C MET A 178 12.95 19.55 -0.08
N GLY A 179 12.92 18.89 1.08
CA GLY A 179 12.70 19.50 2.39
C GLY A 179 11.34 19.21 3.02
N LEU A 180 10.55 18.29 2.47
CA LEU A 180 9.30 17.84 3.11
C LEU A 180 9.61 17.09 4.41
N TYR A 181 8.92 17.44 5.49
CA TYR A 181 8.99 16.69 6.74
C TYR A 181 8.16 15.39 6.64
N PRO A 182 8.67 14.24 7.13
CA PRO A 182 7.94 12.96 7.07
C PRO A 182 6.57 13.00 7.75
N SER A 183 6.42 13.77 8.84
CA SER A 183 5.13 13.93 9.53
C SER A 183 4.07 14.61 8.67
N VAL A 184 4.47 15.60 7.87
CA VAL A 184 3.56 16.33 6.97
C VAL A 184 3.06 15.43 5.85
N TYR A 185 3.92 14.53 5.34
CA TYR A 185 3.52 13.51 4.36
C TYR A 185 2.38 12.63 4.88
N TRP A 186 2.54 12.04 6.07
CA TRP A 186 1.54 11.17 6.67
C TRP A 186 0.25 11.91 7.02
N ILE A 187 0.34 13.12 7.59
CA ILE A 187 -0.83 13.94 7.92
C ILE A 187 -1.60 14.35 6.66
N SER A 188 -0.89 14.77 5.60
CA SER A 188 -1.53 15.15 4.33
C SER A 188 -2.28 13.99 3.70
N ASN A 189 -1.66 12.81 3.66
CA ASN A 189 -2.30 11.60 3.15
C ASN A 189 -3.48 11.18 4.02
N TYR A 190 -3.34 11.25 5.34
CA TYR A 190 -4.43 10.98 6.27
C TYR A 190 -5.65 11.87 6.02
N LEU A 191 -5.43 13.19 5.94
CA LEU A 191 -6.51 14.15 5.71
C LEU A 191 -7.20 13.94 4.37
N SER A 192 -6.43 13.68 3.30
CA SER A 192 -6.98 13.40 1.96
C SER A 192 -7.87 12.15 1.96
N VAL A 193 -7.39 11.06 2.58
CA VAL A 193 -8.13 9.80 2.66
C VAL A 193 -9.33 9.90 3.61
N SER A 194 -9.21 10.65 4.72
CA SER A 194 -10.30 10.87 5.68
C SER A 194 -11.49 11.57 5.01
N VAL A 195 -11.26 12.47 4.05
CA VAL A 195 -12.35 13.05 3.23
C VAL A 195 -13.08 11.98 2.42
N LEU A 196 -12.37 11.03 1.82
CA LEU A 196 -12.99 9.91 1.11
C LEU A 196 -13.80 9.01 2.06
N VAL A 197 -13.29 8.74 3.25
CA VAL A 197 -14.00 7.99 4.31
C VAL A 197 -15.25 8.73 4.78
N LEU A 198 -15.17 10.06 4.94
CA LEU A 198 -16.30 10.90 5.31
C LEU A 198 -17.41 10.82 4.25
N VAL A 199 -17.07 10.95 2.97
CA VAL A 199 -18.03 10.84 1.86
C VAL A 199 -18.63 9.43 1.81
N ASN A 200 -17.81 8.39 1.91
CA ASN A 200 -18.27 7.00 1.89
C ASN A 200 -19.22 6.69 3.05
N SER A 201 -18.85 7.04 4.28
CA SER A 201 -19.69 6.81 5.47
C SER A 201 -21.03 7.54 5.40
N LEU A 202 -21.06 8.79 4.88
CA LEU A 202 -22.31 9.51 4.65
C LEU A 202 -23.19 8.80 3.61
N LEU A 203 -22.60 8.42 2.47
CA LEU A 203 -23.33 7.74 1.40
C LEU A 203 -23.89 6.39 1.86
N THR A 204 -23.13 5.61 2.64
CA THR A 204 -23.61 4.32 3.18
C THR A 204 -24.85 4.50 4.04
N VAL A 205 -24.87 5.49 4.94
CA VAL A 205 -26.05 5.74 5.80
C VAL A 205 -27.22 6.30 4.98
N LEU A 206 -26.97 7.21 4.04
CA LEU A 206 -28.01 7.78 3.17
C LEU A 206 -28.66 6.71 2.28
N PHE A 207 -27.88 5.79 1.71
CA PHE A 207 -28.42 4.67 0.95
C PHE A 207 -29.18 3.68 1.84
N GLY A 208 -28.69 3.40 3.05
CA GLY A 208 -29.43 2.58 4.03
C GLY A 208 -30.81 3.17 4.36
N LEU A 209 -30.90 4.49 4.50
CA LEU A 209 -32.17 5.21 4.68
C LEU A 209 -33.04 5.20 3.42
N ALA A 210 -32.44 5.39 2.24
CA ALA A 210 -33.17 5.38 0.96
C ALA A 210 -33.80 4.01 0.68
N PHE A 211 -33.11 2.91 1.02
CA PHE A 211 -33.63 1.54 0.91
C PHE A 211 -34.59 1.13 2.02
N GLN A 212 -34.86 2.02 2.98
CA GLN A 212 -35.80 1.80 4.09
C GLN A 212 -35.46 0.61 5.00
N PHE A 213 -34.17 0.28 5.17
CA PHE A 213 -33.76 -0.75 6.12
C PHE A 213 -34.05 -0.32 7.57
N GLU A 214 -34.67 -1.19 8.37
CA GLU A 214 -35.05 -0.86 9.74
C GLU A 214 -33.85 -0.52 10.62
N ALA A 215 -32.70 -1.16 10.36
CA ALA A 215 -31.43 -0.88 11.02
C ALA A 215 -30.95 0.57 10.89
N PHE A 216 -31.31 1.24 9.79
CA PHE A 216 -30.93 2.63 9.52
C PHE A 216 -32.04 3.61 9.89
N LYS A 217 -33.30 3.20 9.72
CA LYS A 217 -34.47 4.04 9.99
C LYS A 217 -34.77 4.22 11.47
N ASN A 218 -34.63 3.14 12.24
CA ASN A 218 -34.94 3.12 13.68
C ASN A 218 -33.71 3.44 14.54
N ALA A 219 -32.52 3.61 13.92
CA ALA A 219 -31.32 4.07 14.60
C ALA A 219 -31.15 5.59 14.47
N ASN A 220 -30.48 6.19 15.44
CA ASN A 220 -30.06 7.59 15.33
C ASN A 220 -29.06 7.76 14.18
N PHE A 221 -29.37 8.66 13.24
CA PHE A 221 -28.53 8.94 12.07
C PHE A 221 -27.07 9.26 12.43
N LEU A 222 -26.86 10.12 13.43
CA LEU A 222 -25.52 10.56 13.82
C LEU A 222 -24.71 9.41 14.44
N ALA A 223 -25.35 8.57 15.26
CA ALA A 223 -24.68 7.41 15.85
C ALA A 223 -24.28 6.38 14.78
N MET A 224 -25.15 6.14 13.80
CA MET A 224 -24.82 5.26 12.65
C MET A 224 -23.69 5.83 11.81
N TRP A 225 -23.75 7.12 11.47
CA TRP A 225 -22.71 7.76 10.67
C TRP A 225 -21.35 7.76 11.37
N ILE A 226 -21.28 8.11 12.66
CA ILE A 226 -20.04 8.08 13.44
C ILE A 226 -19.46 6.66 13.49
N THR A 227 -20.31 5.64 13.59
CA THR A 227 -19.87 4.23 13.57
C THR A 227 -19.15 3.89 12.26
N PHE A 228 -19.74 4.24 11.11
CA PHE A 228 -19.12 4.02 9.81
C PHE A 228 -17.87 4.88 9.58
N PHE A 229 -17.88 6.12 10.06
CA PHE A 229 -16.74 7.02 9.97
C PHE A 229 -15.56 6.48 10.79
N LEU A 230 -15.74 6.16 12.07
CA LEU A 230 -14.70 5.60 12.93
C LEU A 230 -14.17 4.26 12.42
N PHE A 231 -15.04 3.41 11.86
CA PHE A 231 -14.61 2.17 11.23
C PHE A 231 -13.73 2.42 10.00
N GLY A 232 -14.09 3.38 9.14
CA GLY A 232 -13.24 3.77 8.02
C GLY A 232 -11.89 4.32 8.45
N GLU A 233 -11.87 5.20 9.45
CA GLU A 233 -10.65 5.81 9.99
C GLU A 233 -9.69 4.78 10.61
N SER A 234 -10.22 3.85 11.39
CA SER A 234 -9.42 2.76 11.99
C SER A 234 -8.86 1.80 10.94
N MET A 235 -9.63 1.48 9.90
CA MET A 235 -9.14 0.67 8.77
C MET A 235 -8.05 1.39 7.98
N VAL A 236 -8.16 2.71 7.75
CA VAL A 236 -7.12 3.50 7.06
C VAL A 236 -5.82 3.51 7.85
N MET A 237 -5.88 3.66 9.17
CA MET A 237 -4.68 3.62 10.02
C MET A 237 -4.03 2.23 10.03
N LEU A 238 -4.83 1.16 10.05
CA LEU A 238 -4.32 -0.19 9.85
C LEU A 238 -3.62 -0.34 8.49
N ALA A 239 -4.19 0.24 7.42
CA ALA A 239 -3.55 0.24 6.09
C ALA A 239 -2.19 0.93 6.13
N PHE A 240 -2.10 2.12 6.74
CA PHE A 240 -0.85 2.87 6.88
C PHE A 240 0.23 2.04 7.59
N MET A 241 -0.14 1.37 8.69
CA MET A 241 0.78 0.49 9.41
C MET A 241 1.29 -0.64 8.49
N LEU A 242 0.41 -1.28 7.72
CA LEU A 242 0.79 -2.38 6.83
C LEU A 242 1.69 -1.92 5.68
N THR A 243 1.52 -0.69 5.18
CA THR A 243 2.41 -0.14 4.14
C THR A 243 3.86 0.04 4.59
N CYS A 244 4.15 -0.02 5.90
CA CYS A 244 5.52 0.01 6.40
C CYS A 244 6.28 -1.29 6.10
N PHE A 245 5.57 -2.41 5.93
CA PHE A 245 6.16 -3.74 5.74
C PHE A 245 6.24 -4.17 4.27
N VAL A 246 5.53 -3.48 3.38
CA VAL A 246 5.40 -3.86 1.97
C VAL A 246 6.10 -2.85 1.08
N ARG A 247 6.90 -3.34 0.13
CA ARG A 247 7.70 -2.51 -0.79
C ARG A 247 7.17 -2.44 -2.21
N GLN A 248 6.38 -3.43 -2.64
CA GLN A 248 5.85 -3.53 -4.00
C GLN A 248 4.34 -3.34 -4.00
N ALA A 249 3.81 -2.50 -4.89
CA ALA A 249 2.39 -2.16 -4.95
C ALA A 249 1.52 -3.39 -5.20
N ARG A 250 1.96 -4.29 -6.09
CA ARG A 250 1.25 -5.56 -6.37
C ARG A 250 1.13 -6.46 -5.16
N ALA A 251 2.19 -6.55 -4.34
CA ALA A 251 2.17 -7.33 -3.11
C ALA A 251 1.23 -6.69 -2.07
N ALA A 252 1.15 -5.36 -2.02
CA ALA A 252 0.27 -4.64 -1.12
C ALA A 252 -1.21 -4.87 -1.47
N VAL A 253 -1.55 -4.86 -2.76
CA VAL A 253 -2.90 -5.18 -3.24
C VAL A 253 -3.27 -6.64 -2.90
N LEU A 254 -2.37 -7.60 -3.13
CA LEU A 254 -2.61 -9.01 -2.77
C LEU A 254 -2.80 -9.20 -1.27
N LEU A 255 -1.99 -8.53 -0.44
CA LEU A 255 -2.15 -8.52 1.02
C LEU A 255 -3.52 -7.93 1.41
N GLY A 256 -3.91 -6.82 0.77
CA GLY A 256 -5.21 -6.20 0.99
C GLY A 256 -6.39 -7.12 0.63
N ILE A 257 -6.30 -7.81 -0.51
CA ILE A 257 -7.30 -8.81 -0.93
C ILE A 257 -7.34 -10.00 0.04
N PHE A 258 -6.20 -10.44 0.55
CA PHE A 258 -6.14 -11.53 1.53
C PHE A 258 -6.81 -11.14 2.85
N ILE A 259 -6.52 -9.93 3.36
CA ILE A 259 -7.18 -9.37 4.54
C ILE A 259 -8.68 -9.20 4.28
N PHE A 260 -9.07 -8.76 3.08
CA PHE A 260 -10.47 -8.66 2.68
C PHE A 260 -11.18 -10.02 2.74
N VAL A 261 -10.62 -11.07 2.15
CA VAL A 261 -11.23 -12.41 2.14
C VAL A 261 -11.33 -12.99 3.56
N ILE A 262 -10.26 -12.87 4.36
CA ILE A 262 -10.29 -13.33 5.76
C ILE A 262 -11.30 -12.54 6.58
N GLY A 263 -11.28 -11.22 6.47
CA GLY A 263 -12.22 -10.35 7.17
C GLY A 263 -13.67 -10.63 6.78
N LEU A 264 -13.94 -10.87 5.49
CA LEU A 264 -15.25 -11.24 4.98
C LEU A 264 -15.74 -12.57 5.55
N LEU A 265 -14.88 -13.60 5.55
CA LEU A 265 -15.22 -14.90 6.15
C LEU A 265 -15.40 -14.78 7.66
N PHE A 266 -14.57 -13.99 8.32
CA PHE A 266 -14.66 -13.73 9.76
C PHE A 266 -15.97 -13.04 10.12
N GLU A 267 -16.30 -11.92 9.46
CA GLU A 267 -17.55 -11.18 9.66
C GLU A 267 -18.76 -12.07 9.41
N SER A 268 -18.76 -12.78 8.27
CA SER A 268 -19.85 -13.68 7.90
C SER A 268 -20.02 -14.87 8.84
N PHE A 269 -18.96 -15.35 9.49
CA PHE A 269 -19.07 -16.46 10.43
C PHE A 269 -19.47 -15.96 11.82
N VAL A 270 -18.73 -14.98 12.34
CA VAL A 270 -18.84 -14.50 13.73
C VAL A 270 -20.13 -13.72 13.96
N PHE A 271 -20.50 -12.82 13.06
CA PHE A 271 -21.64 -11.92 13.23
C PHE A 271 -22.89 -12.36 12.46
N SER A 272 -22.89 -13.59 11.92
CA SER A 272 -24.07 -14.20 11.25
C SER A 272 -25.32 -14.29 12.14
N SER A 273 -25.11 -14.42 13.45
CA SER A 273 -26.19 -14.58 14.43
C SER A 273 -25.80 -13.94 15.75
N GLY A 274 -26.78 -13.47 16.52
CA GLY A 274 -26.54 -12.97 17.88
C GLY A 274 -25.87 -14.01 18.78
N GLN A 275 -26.16 -15.31 18.59
CA GLN A 275 -25.56 -16.39 19.36
C GLN A 275 -24.04 -16.49 19.16
N LEU A 276 -23.55 -16.34 17.93
CA LEU A 276 -22.11 -16.36 17.65
C LEU A 276 -21.45 -14.99 17.89
N GLY A 277 -22.18 -13.90 17.67
CA GLY A 277 -21.66 -12.56 17.85
C GLY A 277 -21.41 -12.22 19.32
N TYR A 278 -22.25 -12.69 20.24
CA TYR A 278 -22.12 -12.38 21.68
C TYR A 278 -21.36 -13.40 22.51
N ILE A 279 -20.98 -14.55 21.93
CA ILE A 279 -20.29 -15.64 22.65
C ILE A 279 -18.95 -15.22 23.25
N TRP A 280 -18.28 -14.23 22.65
CA TRP A 280 -16.97 -13.74 23.07
C TRP A 280 -17.00 -13.07 24.45
N TRP A 281 -18.17 -12.61 24.91
CA TRP A 281 -18.37 -11.98 26.22
C TRP A 281 -19.04 -12.91 27.23
N VAL A 282 -18.92 -14.23 27.02
CA VAL A 282 -19.35 -15.27 27.97
C VAL A 282 -18.09 -15.84 28.65
N PRO A 283 -17.74 -15.40 29.88
CA PRO A 283 -16.45 -15.71 30.53
C PRO A 283 -16.15 -17.19 30.74
N THR A 284 -17.21 -18.01 30.80
CA THR A 284 -17.15 -19.47 30.96
C THR A 284 -16.75 -20.20 29.68
N LEU A 285 -17.07 -19.62 28.51
CA LEU A 285 -16.74 -20.19 27.20
C LEU A 285 -15.44 -19.62 26.65
N ILE A 286 -15.22 -18.31 26.78
CA ILE A 286 -14.07 -17.61 26.24
C ILE A 286 -13.38 -16.81 27.36
N PRO A 287 -12.05 -16.93 27.54
CA PRO A 287 -11.32 -16.15 28.53
C PRO A 287 -11.44 -14.63 28.28
N ASN A 288 -11.63 -13.85 29.35
CA ASN A 288 -11.86 -12.39 29.29
C ASN A 288 -10.78 -11.57 28.55
N PHE A 289 -9.56 -12.09 28.38
CA PHE A 289 -8.52 -11.39 27.64
C PHE A 289 -8.67 -11.51 26.11
N VAL A 290 -9.36 -12.53 25.61
CA VAL A 290 -9.49 -12.78 24.16
C VAL A 290 -10.24 -11.66 23.44
N PRO A 291 -11.40 -11.17 23.94
CA PRO A 291 -12.07 -10.00 23.35
C PRO A 291 -11.19 -8.75 23.36
N GLY A 292 -10.31 -8.61 24.36
CA GLY A 292 -9.35 -7.50 24.43
C GLY A 292 -8.27 -7.56 23.34
N ILE A 293 -7.81 -8.76 22.97
CA ILE A 293 -6.88 -8.95 21.85
C ILE A 293 -7.59 -8.72 20.52
N LEU A 294 -8.79 -9.29 20.34
CA LEU A 294 -9.59 -9.09 19.14
C LEU A 294 -10.06 -7.64 18.98
N ALA A 295 -10.15 -6.87 20.07
CA ALA A 295 -10.43 -5.44 20.02
C ALA A 295 -9.33 -4.62 19.36
N LEU A 296 -8.14 -5.17 19.08
CA LEU A 296 -7.16 -4.53 18.20
C LEU A 296 -7.50 -4.67 16.71
N ILE A 297 -8.51 -5.46 16.36
CA ILE A 297 -8.92 -5.71 14.98
C ILE A 297 -10.14 -4.83 14.69
N PRO A 298 -10.02 -3.78 13.85
CA PRO A 298 -11.09 -2.78 13.68
C PRO A 298 -12.42 -3.36 13.21
N PHE A 299 -12.40 -4.36 12.33
CA PHE A 299 -13.62 -4.98 11.83
C PHE A 299 -14.36 -5.77 12.91
N PHE A 300 -13.67 -6.39 13.88
CA PHE A 300 -14.33 -7.04 15.02
C PHE A 300 -15.13 -6.05 15.88
N ASN A 301 -14.56 -4.87 16.13
CA ASN A 301 -15.24 -3.80 16.87
C ASN A 301 -16.45 -3.26 16.11
N PHE A 302 -16.31 -3.08 14.79
CA PHE A 302 -17.41 -2.66 13.92
C PHE A 302 -18.53 -3.70 13.86
N GLY A 303 -18.19 -4.98 13.65
CA GLY A 303 -19.17 -6.07 13.57
C GLY A 303 -19.99 -6.19 14.85
N ARG A 304 -19.35 -6.06 16.03
CA ARG A 304 -20.05 -5.98 17.31
C ARG A 304 -20.99 -4.78 17.39
N MET A 305 -20.51 -3.58 17.06
CA MET A 305 -21.31 -2.36 17.14
C MET A 305 -22.52 -2.41 16.19
N PHE A 306 -22.31 -2.92 14.98
CA PHE A 306 -23.39 -3.08 14.01
C PHE A 306 -24.40 -4.14 14.47
N LEU A 307 -23.95 -5.25 15.09
CA LEU A 307 -24.83 -6.25 15.68
C LEU A 307 -25.67 -5.68 16.84
N ASP A 308 -25.08 -4.84 17.70
CA ASP A 308 -25.82 -4.16 18.76
C ASP A 308 -26.92 -3.28 18.16
N ILE A 309 -26.58 -2.44 17.18
CA ILE A 309 -27.55 -1.54 16.55
C ILE A 309 -28.65 -2.33 15.83
N SER A 310 -28.29 -3.37 15.07
CA SER A 310 -29.25 -4.19 14.34
C SER A 310 -30.20 -4.91 15.32
N THR A 311 -29.68 -5.46 16.42
CA THR A 311 -30.48 -6.12 17.46
C THR A 311 -31.48 -5.17 18.15
N PHE A 312 -31.15 -3.89 18.30
CA PHE A 312 -32.08 -2.89 18.84
C PHE A 312 -33.17 -2.44 17.84
N THR A 313 -32.94 -2.60 16.53
CA THR A 313 -33.72 -1.92 15.49
C THR A 313 -34.63 -2.84 14.68
N THR A 314 -34.22 -4.07 14.37
CA THR A 314 -34.93 -5.00 13.47
C THR A 314 -36.05 -5.80 14.13
N GLY A 315 -36.23 -5.66 15.44
CA GLY A 315 -37.28 -6.35 16.20
C GLY A 315 -37.05 -7.87 16.31
N ARG A 316 -38.02 -8.57 16.89
CA ARG A 316 -37.96 -10.03 17.08
C ARG A 316 -39.30 -10.69 16.77
N LEU A 317 -39.23 -11.91 16.27
CA LEU A 317 -40.40 -12.78 16.12
C LEU A 317 -40.56 -13.62 17.38
N ASP A 318 -41.69 -13.47 18.08
CA ASP A 318 -42.04 -14.37 19.17
C ASP A 318 -42.51 -15.71 18.56
N GLN A 319 -41.68 -16.75 18.73
CA GLN A 319 -41.93 -18.08 18.19
C GLN A 319 -43.19 -18.74 18.76
N LEU A 320 -43.60 -18.37 19.98
CA LEU A 320 -44.77 -18.97 20.64
C LEU A 320 -46.08 -18.36 20.14
N THR A 321 -46.09 -17.04 19.92
CA THR A 321 -47.30 -16.32 19.51
C THR A 321 -47.34 -16.02 18.01
N SER A 322 -46.25 -16.29 17.29
CA SER A 322 -46.05 -15.88 15.90
C SER A 322 -46.33 -14.38 15.69
N THR A 323 -46.05 -13.55 16.70
CA THR A 323 -46.20 -12.09 16.61
C THR A 323 -44.84 -11.44 16.42
N TYR A 324 -44.78 -10.47 15.50
CA TYR A 324 -43.60 -9.64 15.32
C TYR A 324 -43.64 -8.47 16.31
N ILE A 325 -42.62 -8.39 17.16
CA ILE A 325 -42.44 -7.32 18.12
C ILE A 325 -41.40 -6.35 17.54
N PRO A 326 -41.79 -5.12 17.15
CA PRO A 326 -40.84 -4.16 16.59
C PRO A 326 -39.77 -3.79 17.62
N GLY A 327 -38.56 -3.51 17.12
CA GLY A 327 -37.43 -3.11 17.96
C GLY A 327 -37.68 -1.77 18.66
N PRO A 328 -37.15 -1.57 19.87
CA PRO A 328 -37.26 -0.29 20.59
C PRO A 328 -36.51 0.87 19.91
N GLY A 329 -35.71 0.59 18.87
CA GLY A 329 -34.86 1.56 18.18
C GLY A 329 -33.55 1.82 18.91
N PHE A 330 -32.64 2.55 18.25
CA PHE A 330 -31.31 2.88 18.78
C PHE A 330 -31.13 4.40 18.95
N PRO A 331 -31.73 5.02 19.99
CA PRO A 331 -31.46 6.40 20.35
C PRO A 331 -30.08 6.56 21.00
N TRP A 332 -29.58 7.79 21.05
CA TRP A 332 -28.24 8.12 21.58
C TRP A 332 -27.98 7.61 23.01
N SER A 333 -29.03 7.54 23.83
CA SER A 333 -28.95 6.99 25.20
C SER A 333 -28.55 5.51 25.24
N ASN A 334 -28.95 4.72 24.24
CA ASN A 334 -28.71 3.28 24.20
C ASN A 334 -27.25 2.94 23.92
N LEU A 335 -26.46 3.92 23.48
CA LEU A 335 -25.01 3.78 23.37
C LEU A 335 -24.39 3.49 24.75
N TYR A 336 -24.90 4.15 25.79
CA TYR A 336 -24.35 4.10 27.16
C TYR A 336 -25.06 3.08 28.07
N ASN A 337 -26.12 2.44 27.58
CA ASN A 337 -26.86 1.45 28.33
C ASN A 337 -26.55 0.03 27.80
N PRO A 338 -26.51 -0.99 28.67
CA PRO A 338 -26.31 -2.36 28.22
C PRO A 338 -27.51 -2.84 27.39
N VAL A 339 -27.24 -3.78 26.47
CA VAL A 339 -28.29 -4.42 25.68
C VAL A 339 -29.27 -5.15 26.62
N PRO A 340 -30.58 -4.89 26.54
CA PRO A 340 -31.58 -5.55 27.37
C PRO A 340 -31.52 -7.08 27.24
N GLN A 341 -31.61 -7.80 28.35
CA GLN A 341 -31.50 -9.27 28.40
C GLN A 341 -32.53 -9.99 27.52
N ASN A 342 -33.71 -9.39 27.30
CA ASN A 342 -34.76 -9.94 26.43
C ASN A 342 -34.39 -9.93 24.94
N LEU A 343 -33.36 -9.18 24.54
CA LEU A 343 -32.84 -9.15 23.18
C LEU A 343 -31.60 -10.03 23.00
N LEU A 344 -31.07 -10.58 24.10
CA LEU A 344 -29.85 -11.38 24.09
C LEU A 344 -30.13 -12.87 24.00
N PRO A 345 -29.25 -13.63 23.32
CA PRO A 345 -29.30 -15.08 23.34
C PRO A 345 -29.09 -15.62 24.75
N ASN A 346 -29.85 -16.66 25.12
CA ASN A 346 -29.67 -17.39 26.37
C ASN A 346 -28.76 -18.61 26.11
N TYR A 347 -27.65 -18.70 26.82
CA TYR A 347 -26.65 -19.77 26.66
C TYR A 347 -26.87 -20.97 27.59
N GLN A 348 -28.12 -21.27 27.96
CA GLN A 348 -28.58 -22.43 28.75
C GLN A 348 -27.84 -22.67 30.09
N ALA A 349 -26.56 -23.06 30.05
CA ALA A 349 -25.69 -23.32 31.18
C ALA A 349 -25.26 -22.05 31.95
N ASP A 350 -25.09 -20.92 31.26
CA ASP A 350 -24.41 -19.73 31.82
C ASP A 350 -25.28 -18.46 31.90
N GLY A 351 -26.55 -18.55 31.47
CA GLY A 351 -27.46 -17.40 31.42
C GLY A 351 -27.18 -16.43 30.26
N TYR A 352 -27.38 -15.13 30.51
CA TYR A 352 -27.19 -14.07 29.50
C TYR A 352 -25.74 -13.57 29.45
N PRO A 353 -25.21 -13.21 28.27
CA PRO A 353 -23.85 -12.69 28.15
C PRO A 353 -23.71 -11.35 28.90
N GLN A 354 -22.58 -11.15 29.58
CA GLN A 354 -22.28 -9.88 30.26
C GLN A 354 -21.64 -8.91 29.28
N LEU A 355 -22.49 -8.28 28.46
CA LEU A 355 -22.03 -7.37 27.44
C LEU A 355 -21.59 -6.03 28.03
N PRO A 356 -20.42 -5.51 27.62
CA PRO A 356 -20.09 -4.13 27.86
C PRO A 356 -21.02 -3.19 27.08
N ASN A 357 -21.09 -1.93 27.48
CA ASN A 357 -21.89 -0.92 26.78
C ASN A 357 -21.42 -0.73 25.32
N PRO A 358 -22.33 -0.46 24.37
CA PRO A 358 -21.98 -0.22 22.96
C PRO A 358 -20.93 0.88 22.74
N VAL A 359 -20.89 1.95 23.57
CA VAL A 359 -19.82 2.97 23.55
C VAL A 359 -18.41 2.35 23.54
N GLN A 360 -18.20 1.22 24.22
CA GLN A 360 -16.88 0.63 24.27
C GLN A 360 -16.35 0.22 22.89
N ALA A 361 -17.22 -0.16 21.95
CA ALA A 361 -16.80 -0.44 20.58
C ALA A 361 -16.25 0.81 19.89
N TRP A 362 -16.86 1.99 20.11
CA TRP A 362 -16.30 3.26 19.65
C TRP A 362 -14.96 3.58 20.28
N ASN A 363 -14.83 3.38 21.60
CA ASN A 363 -13.57 3.61 22.30
C ASN A 363 -12.46 2.71 21.75
N TYR A 364 -12.75 1.45 21.44
CA TYR A 364 -11.78 0.55 20.82
C TYR A 364 -11.41 0.98 19.41
N MET A 365 -12.35 1.40 18.56
CA MET A 365 -12.01 1.94 17.22
C MET A 365 -11.17 3.22 17.29
N ILE A 366 -11.43 4.12 18.25
CA ILE A 366 -10.61 5.32 18.48
C ILE A 366 -9.21 4.93 18.98
N MET A 367 -9.15 3.94 19.87
CA MET A 367 -7.88 3.37 20.33
C MET A 367 -7.10 2.75 19.17
N ASP A 368 -7.75 2.02 18.26
CA ASP A 368 -7.14 1.43 17.07
C ASP A 368 -6.50 2.51 16.19
N VAL A 369 -7.20 3.61 15.93
CA VAL A 369 -6.65 4.78 15.21
C VAL A 369 -5.37 5.27 15.88
N ALA A 370 -5.37 5.47 17.20
CA ALA A 370 -4.21 5.98 17.92
C ALA A 370 -3.04 4.96 17.95
N VAL A 371 -3.34 3.69 18.21
CA VAL A 371 -2.34 2.61 18.27
C VAL A 371 -1.68 2.43 16.90
N TYR A 372 -2.46 2.33 15.84
CA TYR A 372 -1.92 2.17 14.49
C TYR A 372 -1.20 3.42 13.99
N ALA A 373 -1.59 4.63 14.41
CA ALA A 373 -0.82 5.84 14.14
C ALA A 373 0.57 5.80 14.80
N VAL A 374 0.65 5.39 16.08
CA VAL A 374 1.93 5.24 16.80
C VAL A 374 2.78 4.13 16.18
N LEU A 375 2.18 2.99 15.82
CA LEU A 375 2.88 1.89 15.17
C LEU A 375 3.39 2.30 13.78
N THR A 376 2.60 3.05 13.00
CA THR A 376 3.03 3.60 11.70
C THR A 376 4.24 4.50 11.90
N TRP A 377 4.17 5.47 12.82
CA TRP A 377 5.30 6.34 13.14
C TRP A 377 6.56 5.58 13.58
N TYR A 378 6.39 4.54 14.40
CA TYR A 378 7.50 3.73 14.90
C TYR A 378 8.13 2.85 13.82
N PHE A 379 7.32 2.09 13.08
CA PHE A 379 7.81 1.17 12.05
C PHE A 379 8.38 1.89 10.83
N ASP A 380 7.81 3.03 10.43
CA ASP A 380 8.31 3.85 9.34
C ASP A 380 9.72 4.41 9.63
N ALA A 381 10.03 4.69 10.90
CA ALA A 381 11.36 5.18 11.30
C ALA A 381 12.41 4.06 11.40
N ILE A 382 12.01 2.84 11.75
CA ILE A 382 12.92 1.73 12.05
C ILE A 382 13.17 0.84 10.84
N ILE A 383 12.14 0.60 10.02
CA ILE A 383 12.26 -0.28 8.87
C ILE A 383 13.02 0.49 7.78
N PRO A 384 14.22 0.02 7.37
CA PRO A 384 14.99 0.71 6.35
C PRO A 384 14.25 0.65 5.02
N ASP A 385 13.96 1.82 4.47
CA ASP A 385 13.65 1.97 3.06
C ASP A 385 14.94 1.92 2.23
N GLU A 386 14.89 1.59 0.93
CA GLU A 386 16.10 1.32 0.11
C GLU A 386 17.13 2.46 0.10
N TYR A 387 16.67 3.70 0.31
CA TYR A 387 17.48 4.91 0.34
C TYR A 387 17.36 5.68 1.67
N GLY A 388 16.62 5.16 2.64
CA GLY A 388 16.35 5.80 3.93
C GLY A 388 17.30 5.32 5.03
N THR A 389 17.61 6.20 5.99
CA THR A 389 18.41 5.82 7.16
C THR A 389 17.48 5.26 8.24
N ALA A 390 17.53 3.95 8.49
CA ALA A 390 16.83 3.37 9.64
C ALA A 390 17.35 4.00 10.95
N GLN A 391 16.43 4.51 11.75
CA GLN A 391 16.73 4.97 13.10
C GLN A 391 16.91 3.76 14.03
N PRO A 392 17.72 3.88 15.10
CA PRO A 392 17.83 2.83 16.10
C PRO A 392 16.47 2.56 16.76
N PHE A 393 16.20 1.33 17.21
CA PHE A 393 14.90 0.97 17.81
C PHE A 393 14.52 1.83 19.04
N TYR A 394 15.52 2.41 19.72
CA TYR A 394 15.35 3.31 20.86
C TYR A 394 15.32 4.81 20.48
N PHE A 395 15.15 5.15 19.21
CA PHE A 395 15.09 6.55 18.74
C PHE A 395 14.08 7.43 19.49
N PRO A 396 12.90 6.95 19.96
CA PRO A 396 11.98 7.80 20.70
C PRO A 396 12.54 8.28 22.04
N PHE A 397 13.53 7.59 22.60
CA PHE A 397 14.15 7.94 23.86
C PHE A 397 15.41 8.81 23.70
N LEU A 398 15.83 9.07 22.46
CA LEU A 398 16.99 9.92 22.16
C LEU A 398 16.59 11.41 22.25
N PRO A 399 17.24 12.22 23.12
CA PRO A 399 16.99 13.66 23.21
C PRO A 399 17.26 14.41 21.91
N SER A 400 18.16 13.87 21.07
CA SER A 400 18.50 14.40 19.74
C SER A 400 17.32 14.30 18.75
N TYR A 401 16.46 13.29 18.87
CA TYR A 401 15.28 13.13 18.00
C TYR A 401 14.25 14.25 18.23
N TRP A 402 13.99 14.57 19.50
CA TRP A 402 13.03 15.61 19.89
C TRP A 402 13.57 17.04 19.80
N GLY A 403 14.82 17.22 19.33
CA GLY A 403 15.44 18.53 19.22
C GLY A 403 15.75 19.20 20.57
N TYR A 404 15.77 18.43 21.68
CA TYR A 404 16.20 18.93 22.99
C TYR A 404 17.71 19.11 23.09
N GLU A 405 18.46 18.52 22.16
CA GLU A 405 19.85 18.87 21.96
C GLU A 405 19.89 20.29 21.37
N LYS A 406 20.33 21.26 22.19
CA LYS A 406 20.57 22.62 21.71
C LYS A 406 21.38 22.49 20.43
N VAL A 407 20.81 22.95 19.32
CA VAL A 407 21.58 23.28 18.12
C VAL A 407 22.65 24.23 18.62
N ARG A 408 23.85 23.71 18.92
CA ARG A 408 25.01 24.57 19.16
C ARG A 408 25.05 25.43 17.90
N GLY A 409 24.90 26.75 18.08
CA GLY A 409 25.07 27.71 16.98
C GLY A 409 26.36 27.40 16.23
N GLU A 410 26.44 27.85 14.97
CA GLU A 410 27.59 27.69 14.04
C GLU A 410 28.75 26.93 14.68
N MET A 411 28.79 25.60 14.45
CA MET A 411 29.92 24.80 14.94
C MET A 411 31.18 25.49 14.48
N ASP A 412 32.09 25.80 15.42
CA ASP A 412 33.39 26.34 15.03
C ASP A 412 34.04 25.34 14.08
N VAL A 413 34.28 25.79 12.85
CA VAL A 413 34.87 24.97 11.78
C VAL A 413 36.21 24.39 12.25
N LYS A 414 36.93 25.10 13.14
CA LYS A 414 38.16 24.61 13.78
C LYS A 414 37.92 23.36 14.62
N ASP A 415 36.94 23.38 15.51
CA ASP A 415 36.60 22.24 16.37
C ASP A 415 36.10 21.04 15.54
N TRP A 416 35.31 21.30 14.50
CA TRP A 416 34.82 20.26 13.59
C TRP A 416 35.97 19.59 12.82
N VAL A 417 36.90 20.39 12.28
CA VAL A 417 38.09 19.88 11.57
C VAL A 417 38.99 19.10 12.52
N LEU A 418 39.19 19.55 13.77
CA LEU A 418 39.99 18.83 14.76
C LEU A 418 39.37 17.47 15.11
N LYS A 419 38.06 17.41 15.30
CA LYS A 419 37.33 16.18 15.64
C LYS A 419 37.38 15.14 14.52
N ASN A 420 37.21 15.57 13.27
CA ASN A 420 37.19 14.69 12.10
C ASN A 420 38.58 14.50 11.46
N GLY A 421 39.55 15.31 11.86
CA GLY A 421 40.94 15.33 11.40
C GLY A 421 41.87 14.36 12.11
N ALA A 422 41.43 13.67 13.16
CA ALA A 422 42.16 12.57 13.79
C ALA A 422 42.24 11.32 12.88
N VAL A 423 43.42 10.75 12.70
CA VAL A 423 43.67 9.57 11.85
C VAL A 423 43.27 8.29 12.60
N GLY A 424 42.20 7.61 12.16
CA GLY A 424 41.84 6.28 12.62
C GLY A 424 42.69 5.18 11.96
N LYS A 425 42.78 3.99 12.59
CA LYS A 425 43.60 2.84 12.13
C LYS A 425 43.31 2.34 10.71
N GLY A 426 42.23 2.77 10.06
CA GLY A 426 41.89 2.43 8.67
C GLY A 426 42.02 3.59 7.68
N ASP A 427 42.53 4.76 8.08
CA ASP A 427 42.50 6.02 7.30
C ASP A 427 43.66 6.21 6.32
N LEU A 428 44.59 5.25 6.23
CA LEU A 428 45.74 5.33 5.34
C LEU A 428 45.32 5.12 3.87
N PRO A 429 45.80 5.96 2.94
CA PRO A 429 45.56 5.77 1.50
C PRO A 429 46.09 4.39 1.06
N ILE A 430 45.37 3.74 0.15
CA ILE A 430 45.74 2.43 -0.39
C ILE A 430 46.63 2.70 -1.60
N GLY A 431 47.92 2.92 -1.37
CA GLY A 431 48.88 3.27 -2.42
C GLY A 431 49.49 4.66 -2.25
N LYS A 432 50.25 5.09 -3.26
CA LYS A 432 50.88 6.42 -3.32
C LYS A 432 49.79 7.45 -3.66
N GLU A 433 49.50 8.36 -2.73
CA GLU A 433 48.58 9.48 -2.97
C GLU A 433 49.25 10.48 -3.91
N GLU A 434 48.53 10.92 -4.95
CA GLU A 434 49.00 11.95 -5.87
C GLU A 434 49.11 13.32 -5.16
N GLU A 435 50.08 14.14 -5.58
CA GLU A 435 50.39 15.42 -4.94
C GLU A 435 49.19 16.39 -4.91
N ASP A 436 48.40 16.44 -5.98
CA ASP A 436 47.20 17.27 -6.09
C ASP A 436 46.11 16.84 -5.11
N VAL A 437 45.94 15.53 -4.89
CA VAL A 437 45.01 14.98 -3.90
C VAL A 437 45.49 15.27 -2.48
N ALA A 438 46.79 15.15 -2.23
CA ALA A 438 47.39 15.44 -0.94
C ALA A 438 47.25 16.94 -0.55
N VAL A 439 47.45 17.85 -1.51
CA VAL A 439 47.26 19.29 -1.33
C VAL A 439 45.79 19.61 -1.02
N GLU A 440 44.84 19.03 -1.75
CA GLU A 440 43.41 19.22 -1.47
C GLU A 440 42.98 18.63 -0.13
N ARG A 441 43.55 17.49 0.27
CA ARG A 441 43.33 16.94 1.60
C ARG A 441 43.86 17.86 2.70
N GLN A 442 45.04 18.44 2.52
CA GLN A 442 45.58 19.44 3.46
C GLN A 442 44.71 20.69 3.51
N LYS A 443 44.20 21.15 2.37
CA LYS A 443 43.24 22.26 2.29
C LYS A 443 41.91 21.94 2.96
N ALA A 444 41.37 20.73 2.77
CA ALA A 444 40.17 20.29 3.47
C ALA A 444 40.37 20.16 5.00
N LEU A 445 41.61 19.93 5.44
CA LEU A 445 42.00 19.88 6.85
C LEU A 445 42.47 21.23 7.40
N SER A 446 42.60 22.28 6.59
CA SER A 446 42.96 23.60 7.08
C SER A 446 41.72 24.29 7.64
N ALA A 447 41.82 24.91 8.81
CA ALA A 447 40.66 25.56 9.42
C ALA A 447 40.31 26.91 8.77
N ASP A 448 41.27 27.54 8.09
CA ASP A 448 41.12 28.89 7.51
C ASP A 448 40.46 28.88 6.12
N ASP A 449 40.16 27.72 5.55
CA ASP A 449 39.46 27.60 4.27
C ASP A 449 37.94 27.71 4.44
N ASP A 450 37.37 28.81 3.95
CA ASP A 450 35.94 29.16 3.98
C ASP A 450 35.19 28.66 2.73
N SER A 451 35.60 27.49 2.21
CA SER A 451 34.93 26.88 1.06
C SER A 451 33.49 26.51 1.40
N ALA A 452 32.56 26.83 0.49
CA ALA A 452 31.14 26.55 0.66
C ALA A 452 30.82 25.06 0.85
N VAL A 453 31.60 24.15 0.25
CA VAL A 453 31.52 22.70 0.54
C VAL A 453 32.89 22.18 0.94
N LYS A 454 32.94 21.49 2.08
CA LYS A 454 34.17 20.94 2.66
C LYS A 454 33.95 19.51 3.12
N ILE A 455 34.71 18.58 2.56
CA ILE A 455 34.54 17.15 2.83
C ILE A 455 35.81 16.64 3.48
N VAL A 456 35.69 16.00 4.65
CA VAL A 456 36.83 15.49 5.42
C VAL A 456 36.65 14.01 5.71
N ARG A 457 37.54 13.20 5.11
CA ARG A 457 37.64 11.74 5.27
C ARG A 457 36.30 11.00 5.17
N LEU A 458 35.48 11.39 4.20
CA LEU A 458 34.17 10.79 4.02
C LEU A 458 34.33 9.32 3.60
N ARG A 459 33.66 8.41 4.31
CA ARG A 459 33.76 6.96 4.09
C ARG A 459 32.39 6.31 4.10
N LYS A 460 32.18 5.38 3.15
CA LYS A 460 31.03 4.46 3.16
C LYS A 460 31.47 3.02 2.97
N THR A 461 31.07 2.19 3.92
CA THR A 461 31.17 0.72 3.85
C THR A 461 29.78 0.13 3.93
N TYR A 462 29.42 -0.70 2.95
CA TYR A 462 28.21 -1.51 3.02
C TYR A 462 28.56 -2.87 3.62
N GLN A 463 28.12 -3.09 4.86
CA GLN A 463 28.34 -4.32 5.59
C GLN A 463 27.23 -5.33 5.26
N LYS A 464 27.59 -6.60 5.05
CA LYS A 464 26.59 -7.66 4.86
C LYS A 464 25.99 -8.18 6.18
N SER A 465 26.70 -8.01 7.29
CA SER A 465 26.25 -8.41 8.63
C SER A 465 26.43 -7.26 9.61
N PRO A 466 25.43 -6.97 10.48
CA PRO A 466 25.54 -5.92 11.50
C PRO A 466 26.56 -6.24 12.60
N PHE A 467 26.87 -7.53 12.81
CA PHE A 467 27.57 -8.01 14.00
C PHE A 467 29.04 -8.38 13.77
N TRP A 468 29.48 -8.55 12.52
CA TRP A 468 30.86 -8.94 12.21
C TRP A 468 31.37 -8.23 10.95
N THR A 469 32.59 -7.69 11.05
CA THR A 469 33.31 -7.12 9.90
C THR A 469 33.86 -8.28 9.08
N SER A 470 33.44 -8.39 7.82
CA SER A 470 33.84 -9.49 6.93
C SER A 470 34.72 -8.98 5.80
N SER A 471 35.58 -9.82 5.22
CA SER A 471 36.31 -9.50 3.99
C SER A 471 35.39 -9.29 2.78
N LEU A 472 34.11 -9.66 2.90
CA LEU A 472 33.05 -9.44 1.92
C LEU A 472 32.41 -8.04 2.01
N ASP A 473 32.82 -7.20 2.96
CA ASP A 473 32.30 -5.84 3.12
C ASP A 473 32.76 -4.95 1.96
N LYS A 474 31.80 -4.27 1.32
CA LYS A 474 32.09 -3.43 0.14
C LYS A 474 32.35 -1.99 0.58
N HIS A 475 33.63 -1.60 0.53
CA HIS A 475 34.03 -0.20 0.69
C HIS A 475 33.72 0.58 -0.60
N ALA A 476 32.64 1.35 -0.58
CA ALA A 476 32.19 2.14 -1.74
C ALA A 476 32.95 3.48 -1.85
N VAL A 477 33.27 4.11 -0.72
CA VAL A 477 34.05 5.36 -0.66
C VAL A 477 35.07 5.26 0.47
N ARG A 478 36.33 5.58 0.17
CA ARG A 478 37.51 5.37 1.01
C ARG A 478 38.20 6.71 1.31
N ASN A 479 37.68 7.44 2.31
CA ASN A 479 38.26 8.66 2.89
C ASN A 479 38.48 9.82 1.90
N SER A 480 37.51 10.08 1.02
CA SER A 480 37.57 11.23 0.12
C SER A 480 37.59 12.54 0.91
N SER A 481 38.52 13.42 0.58
CA SER A 481 38.65 14.76 1.19
C SER A 481 38.95 15.79 0.10
N PHE A 482 38.08 16.79 -0.04
CA PHE A 482 38.26 17.88 -1.01
C PHE A 482 37.36 19.07 -0.66
N THR A 483 37.64 20.22 -1.28
CA THR A 483 36.95 21.49 -1.04
C THR A 483 36.39 22.08 -2.33
N LEU A 484 35.27 22.81 -2.23
CA LEU A 484 34.65 23.50 -3.35
C LEU A 484 34.17 24.89 -2.93
N ALA A 485 34.67 25.91 -3.64
CA ALA A 485 34.30 27.30 -3.43
C ALA A 485 32.95 27.64 -4.10
N GLU A 486 32.35 28.74 -3.67
CA GLU A 486 31.12 29.27 -4.27
C GLU A 486 31.36 29.71 -5.73
N GLY A 487 30.35 29.54 -6.60
CA GLY A 487 30.44 29.84 -8.02
C GLY A 487 31.28 28.87 -8.85
N LYS A 488 31.63 27.69 -8.31
CA LYS A 488 32.41 26.65 -9.00
C LYS A 488 31.60 25.37 -9.21
N LEU A 489 31.79 24.75 -10.38
CA LEU A 489 31.28 23.43 -10.70
C LEU A 489 32.37 22.37 -10.57
N LEU A 490 32.10 21.33 -9.78
CA LEU A 490 32.93 20.13 -9.66
C LEU A 490 32.31 18.98 -10.46
N ALA A 491 33.01 18.52 -11.49
CA ALA A 491 32.68 17.31 -12.23
C ALA A 491 33.40 16.10 -11.61
N LEU A 492 32.63 15.20 -11.00
CA LEU A 492 33.09 13.93 -10.46
C LEU A 492 33.05 12.88 -11.56
N LEU A 493 34.22 12.56 -12.11
CA LEU A 493 34.42 11.61 -13.21
C LEU A 493 34.88 10.26 -12.66
N GLY A 494 34.48 9.16 -13.29
CA GLY A 494 34.94 7.83 -12.90
C GLY A 494 34.12 6.73 -13.57
N GLN A 495 34.64 5.51 -13.55
CA GLN A 495 33.91 4.35 -14.07
C GLN A 495 32.69 3.99 -13.19
N ASN A 496 31.82 3.12 -13.71
CA ASN A 496 30.72 2.57 -12.95
C ASN A 496 31.26 1.78 -11.75
N GLY A 497 30.69 2.03 -10.56
CA GLY A 497 31.17 1.43 -9.32
C GLY A 497 32.37 2.13 -8.66
N ALA A 498 32.85 3.26 -9.18
CA ALA A 498 33.93 4.05 -8.57
C ALA A 498 33.55 4.74 -7.24
N GLY A 499 32.26 4.78 -6.88
CA GLY A 499 31.78 5.42 -5.64
C GLY A 499 31.19 6.83 -5.82
N LYS A 500 31.00 7.30 -7.06
CA LYS A 500 30.47 8.64 -7.40
C LYS A 500 29.08 8.89 -6.80
N SER A 501 28.09 8.09 -7.21
CA SER A 501 26.72 8.22 -6.73
C SER A 501 26.63 7.96 -5.23
N THR A 502 27.44 7.06 -4.65
CA THR A 502 27.50 6.87 -3.19
C THR A 502 28.02 8.11 -2.46
N THR A 503 29.01 8.80 -3.02
CA THR A 503 29.51 10.07 -2.47
C THR A 503 28.40 11.11 -2.53
N MET A 504 27.70 11.20 -3.67
CA MET A 504 26.58 12.12 -3.84
C MET A 504 25.43 11.84 -2.87
N SER A 505 25.02 10.59 -2.71
CA SER A 505 23.97 10.18 -1.77
C SER A 505 24.32 10.47 -0.32
N MET A 506 25.61 10.41 0.05
CA MET A 506 26.06 10.83 1.38
C MET A 506 25.93 12.34 1.58
N LEU A 507 26.38 13.14 0.61
CA LEU A 507 26.28 14.60 0.69
C LEU A 507 24.83 15.09 0.64
N ALA A 508 23.98 14.41 -0.13
CA ALA A 508 22.54 14.67 -0.20
C ALA A 508 21.78 14.18 1.05
N GLY A 509 22.45 13.53 2.00
CA GLY A 509 21.82 13.02 3.22
C GLY A 509 20.79 11.92 2.99
N LEU A 510 20.91 11.18 1.88
CA LEU A 510 20.17 9.96 1.61
C LEU A 510 20.79 8.79 2.37
N THR A 511 22.12 8.69 2.33
CA THR A 511 22.86 7.61 2.95
C THR A 511 23.77 8.15 4.04
N PRO A 512 23.73 7.62 5.29
CA PRO A 512 24.56 8.16 6.34
C PRO A 512 26.02 7.72 6.11
N PRO A 513 27.00 8.61 6.31
CA PRO A 513 28.41 8.24 6.20
C PRO A 513 28.82 7.28 7.32
N THR A 514 29.57 6.24 6.98
CA THR A 514 30.12 5.27 7.96
C THR A 514 31.17 5.92 8.84
N SER A 515 32.01 6.78 8.27
CA SER A 515 32.99 7.61 8.97
C SER A 515 33.21 8.92 8.22
N GLY A 516 33.82 9.89 8.89
CA GLY A 516 33.98 11.26 8.40
C GLY A 516 32.67 12.04 8.41
N ASP A 517 32.77 13.27 7.91
CA ASP A 517 31.67 14.21 7.82
C ASP A 517 31.92 15.23 6.70
N ALA A 518 30.88 15.96 6.30
CA ALA A 518 30.96 17.03 5.32
C ALA A 518 30.25 18.29 5.84
N LEU A 519 30.84 19.46 5.57
CA LEU A 519 30.23 20.76 5.80
C LEU A 519 29.71 21.33 4.48
N ILE A 520 28.46 21.79 4.49
CA ILE A 520 27.81 22.50 3.39
C ILE A 520 27.33 23.85 3.95
N CYS A 521 27.92 24.94 3.45
CA CYS A 521 27.70 26.31 3.93
C CYS A 521 27.79 26.42 5.46
N GLY A 522 28.80 25.78 6.07
CA GLY A 522 29.02 25.77 7.53
C GLY A 522 28.18 24.76 8.32
N LEU A 523 27.28 24.01 7.67
CA LEU A 523 26.40 23.04 8.32
C LEU A 523 26.89 21.60 8.11
N SER A 524 26.89 20.79 9.17
CA SER A 524 27.31 19.38 9.09
C SER A 524 26.21 18.49 8.52
N VAL A 525 26.57 17.68 7.51
CA VAL A 525 25.67 16.70 6.88
C VAL A 525 25.19 15.65 7.88
N ARG A 526 26.02 15.25 8.85
CA ARG A 526 25.65 14.26 9.88
C ARG A 526 24.63 14.79 10.88
N THR A 527 24.67 16.08 11.22
CA THR A 527 23.90 16.65 12.36
C THR A 527 22.80 17.61 11.93
N GLN A 528 22.97 18.36 10.85
CA GLN A 528 22.12 19.49 10.46
C GLN A 528 21.50 19.34 9.06
N MET A 529 21.29 18.11 8.59
CA MET A 529 20.81 17.82 7.23
C MET A 529 19.46 18.49 6.89
N SER A 530 18.55 18.63 7.86
CA SER A 530 17.25 19.28 7.65
C SER A 530 17.38 20.75 7.23
N GLN A 531 18.39 21.46 7.73
CA GLN A 531 18.69 22.84 7.33
C GLN A 531 19.37 22.87 5.96
N ILE A 532 20.30 21.94 5.71
CA ILE A 532 20.97 21.78 4.41
C ILE A 532 19.96 21.53 3.28
N ARG A 533 18.96 20.67 3.50
CA ARG A 533 17.93 20.35 2.48
C ARG A 533 17.12 21.55 2.01
N ARG A 534 17.01 22.62 2.82
CA ARG A 534 16.34 23.86 2.40
C ARG A 534 17.13 24.60 1.31
N MET A 535 18.45 24.61 1.41
CA MET A 535 19.37 25.27 0.48
C MET A 535 19.98 24.34 -0.59
N LEU A 536 19.62 23.05 -0.56
CA LEU A 536 20.11 22.02 -1.47
C LEU A 536 19.08 21.68 -2.56
N GLY A 537 19.54 21.57 -3.80
CA GLY A 537 18.83 20.96 -4.92
C GLY A 537 19.45 19.62 -5.29
N VAL A 538 18.63 18.59 -5.58
CA VAL A 538 19.13 17.27 -5.97
C VAL A 538 18.43 16.81 -7.24
N CYS A 539 19.20 16.48 -8.27
CA CYS A 539 18.78 15.77 -9.47
C CYS A 539 19.31 14.33 -9.38
N PRO A 540 18.50 13.35 -8.93
CA PRO A 540 18.92 11.95 -8.78
C PRO A 540 19.21 11.29 -10.14
N GLN A 541 19.81 10.09 -10.16
CA GLN A 541 20.06 9.35 -11.39
C GLN A 541 18.77 8.87 -12.08
N HIS A 542 17.83 8.33 -11.29
CA HIS A 542 16.50 7.94 -11.76
C HIS A 542 15.54 9.12 -11.67
N ASP A 543 14.67 9.29 -12.66
CA ASP A 543 13.72 10.40 -12.70
C ASP A 543 12.53 10.15 -11.77
N ILE A 544 12.54 10.81 -10.61
CA ILE A 544 11.48 10.74 -9.59
C ILE A 544 10.36 11.72 -9.95
N LEU A 545 9.43 11.29 -10.79
CA LEU A 545 8.33 12.10 -11.33
C LEU A 545 6.98 11.43 -11.12
N PHE A 546 5.95 12.23 -10.85
CA PHE A 546 4.58 11.76 -10.79
C PHE A 546 4.05 11.60 -12.22
N GLU A 547 3.70 10.38 -12.63
CA GLU A 547 3.30 10.13 -14.03
C GLU A 547 1.99 10.86 -14.41
N ASP A 548 1.09 11.05 -13.44
CA ASP A 548 -0.21 11.69 -13.65
C ASP A 548 -0.15 13.22 -13.71
N LEU A 549 0.90 13.83 -13.14
CA LEU A 549 1.04 15.28 -13.08
C LEU A 549 1.67 15.84 -14.36
N THR A 550 1.25 17.02 -14.77
CA THR A 550 1.85 17.82 -15.84
C THR A 550 3.17 18.45 -15.39
N ALA A 551 4.02 18.88 -16.32
CA ALA A 551 5.26 19.57 -15.95
C ALA A 551 4.99 20.86 -15.16
N ARG A 552 3.88 21.54 -15.44
CA ARG A 552 3.44 22.71 -14.66
C ARG A 552 3.11 22.33 -13.21
N GLU A 553 2.28 21.32 -13.01
CA GLU A 553 1.88 20.87 -11.66
C GLU A 553 3.07 20.36 -10.84
N HIS A 554 4.06 19.73 -11.47
CA HIS A 554 5.32 19.36 -10.80
C HIS A 554 6.03 20.58 -10.22
N ILE A 555 6.21 21.62 -11.03
CA ILE A 555 6.93 22.82 -10.57
C ILE A 555 6.10 23.55 -9.50
N GLU A 556 4.76 23.60 -9.63
CA GLU A 556 3.86 24.15 -8.60
C GLU A 556 4.00 23.39 -7.26
N LEU A 557 4.02 22.05 -7.31
CA LEU A 557 4.21 21.20 -6.13
C LEU A 557 5.54 21.50 -5.44
N TYR A 558 6.65 21.40 -6.17
CA TYR A 558 7.99 21.58 -5.60
C TYR A 558 8.29 23.04 -5.22
N ALA A 559 7.71 24.03 -5.91
CA ALA A 559 7.80 25.44 -5.53
C ALA A 559 7.06 25.70 -4.22
N GLY A 560 5.90 25.07 -4.02
CA GLY A 560 5.18 25.08 -2.75
C GLY A 560 6.00 24.45 -1.61
N LEU A 561 6.63 23.29 -1.85
CA LEU A 561 7.49 22.61 -0.87
C LEU A 561 8.72 23.44 -0.48
N LYS A 562 9.33 24.15 -1.44
CA LYS A 562 10.47 25.04 -1.20
C LYS A 562 10.09 26.41 -0.64
N GLY A 563 8.79 26.71 -0.51
CA GLY A 563 8.30 27.97 0.05
C GLY A 563 8.44 29.18 -0.88
N VAL A 564 8.50 28.96 -2.20
CA VAL A 564 8.58 30.06 -3.18
C VAL A 564 7.25 30.83 -3.20
N PRO A 565 7.25 32.17 -3.14
CA PRO A 565 6.02 32.97 -3.20
C PRO A 565 5.23 32.72 -4.48
N LYS A 566 3.90 32.57 -4.37
CA LYS A 566 3.01 32.29 -5.52
C LYS A 566 3.08 33.34 -6.64
N SER A 567 3.49 34.57 -6.34
CA SER A 567 3.69 35.64 -7.32
C SER A 567 4.84 35.35 -8.30
N GLU A 568 5.86 34.61 -7.87
CA GLU A 568 7.07 34.34 -8.67
C GLU A 568 6.95 33.06 -9.51
N TRP A 569 5.93 32.24 -9.23
CA TRP A 569 5.70 30.96 -9.88
C TRP A 569 5.67 31.10 -11.41
N GLY A 570 4.87 32.04 -11.93
CA GLY A 570 4.74 32.23 -13.38
C GLY A 570 6.07 32.54 -14.09
N VAL A 571 6.89 33.40 -13.50
CA VAL A 571 8.20 33.80 -14.05
C VAL A 571 9.17 32.62 -14.00
N LEU A 572 9.23 31.94 -12.86
CA LEU A 572 10.08 30.76 -12.67
C LEU A 572 9.74 29.65 -13.68
N PHE A 573 8.44 29.40 -13.92
CA PHE A 573 7.98 28.35 -14.83
C PHE A 573 8.40 28.66 -16.25
N GLU A 574 8.17 29.89 -16.69
CA GLU A 574 8.49 30.33 -18.03
C GLU A 574 9.99 30.31 -18.29
N GLU A 575 10.79 30.84 -17.37
CA GLU A 575 12.24 30.87 -17.49
C GLU A 575 12.83 29.45 -17.56
N ARG A 576 12.49 28.59 -16.58
CA ARG A 576 13.09 27.26 -16.44
C ARG A 576 12.63 26.30 -17.54
N LEU A 577 11.34 26.27 -17.88
CA LEU A 577 10.82 25.38 -18.94
C LEU A 577 11.26 25.81 -20.33
N LYS A 578 11.39 27.12 -20.60
CA LYS A 578 11.95 27.59 -21.89
C LYS A 578 13.42 27.24 -22.01
N ALA A 579 14.21 27.37 -20.93
CA ALA A 579 15.62 27.03 -20.94
C ALA A 579 15.89 25.57 -21.35
N VAL A 580 15.03 24.63 -20.92
CA VAL A 580 15.14 23.21 -21.28
C VAL A 580 14.26 22.78 -22.47
N LYS A 581 13.61 23.72 -23.17
CA LYS A 581 12.68 23.45 -24.30
C LYS A 581 11.53 22.48 -23.95
N LEU A 582 10.94 22.61 -22.77
CA LEU A 582 9.73 21.89 -22.36
C LEU A 582 8.47 22.78 -22.33
N TRP A 583 8.59 24.06 -22.68
CA TRP A 583 7.48 25.02 -22.65
C TRP A 583 6.27 24.59 -23.50
N THR A 584 6.50 24.01 -24.67
CA THR A 584 5.42 23.61 -25.61
C THR A 584 4.59 22.44 -25.10
N VAL A 585 5.15 21.60 -24.23
CA VAL A 585 4.51 20.39 -23.69
C VAL A 585 4.12 20.55 -22.21
N LYS A 586 4.20 21.76 -21.66
CA LYS A 586 4.10 21.99 -20.20
C LYS A 586 2.82 21.45 -19.54
N ASP A 587 1.71 21.43 -20.28
CA ASP A 587 0.38 21.00 -19.82
C ASP A 587 0.08 19.53 -20.20
N VAL A 588 1.09 18.79 -20.68
CA VAL A 588 1.01 17.36 -20.97
C VAL A 588 1.54 16.58 -19.76
N ARG A 589 0.89 15.45 -19.45
CA ARG A 589 1.27 14.57 -18.33
C ARG A 589 2.68 14.03 -18.49
N ALA A 590 3.45 14.00 -17.40
CA ALA A 590 4.83 13.53 -17.42
C ALA A 590 4.95 12.04 -17.79
N GLY A 591 3.89 11.23 -17.57
CA GLY A 591 3.84 9.83 -18.01
C GLY A 591 4.06 9.63 -19.50
N THR A 592 3.64 10.58 -20.35
CA THR A 592 3.82 10.49 -21.83
C THR A 592 5.14 11.06 -22.32
N TYR A 593 6.00 11.58 -21.44
CA TYR A 593 7.29 12.15 -21.81
C TYR A 593 8.29 11.06 -22.20
N SER A 594 9.14 11.35 -23.20
CA SER A 594 10.31 10.51 -23.48
C SER A 594 11.31 10.57 -22.33
N GLY A 595 12.22 9.59 -22.23
CA GLY A 595 13.25 9.57 -21.18
C GLY A 595 14.05 10.88 -21.09
N GLY A 596 14.47 11.44 -22.23
CA GLY A 596 15.17 12.74 -22.27
C GLY A 596 14.29 13.94 -21.87
N MET A 597 12.97 13.88 -22.04
CA MET A 597 12.05 14.91 -21.54
C MET A 597 11.86 14.79 -20.02
N LYS A 598 11.71 13.57 -19.49
CA LYS A 598 11.66 13.29 -18.04
C LYS A 598 12.93 13.78 -17.35
N ARG A 599 14.09 13.49 -17.93
CA ARG A 599 15.40 13.91 -17.42
C ARG A 599 15.55 15.43 -17.35
N ARG A 600 15.12 16.15 -18.39
CA ARG A 600 15.12 17.62 -18.40
C ARG A 600 14.16 18.21 -17.35
N LEU A 601 13.00 17.57 -17.12
CA LEU A 601 12.07 17.98 -16.08
C LEU A 601 12.66 17.77 -14.67
N SER A 602 13.28 16.62 -14.42
CA SER A 602 14.00 16.33 -13.16
C SER A 602 15.08 17.37 -12.86
N LEU A 603 15.84 17.76 -13.88
CA LEU A 603 16.84 18.82 -13.78
C LEU A 603 16.22 20.19 -13.46
N VAL A 604 15.08 20.54 -14.06
CA VAL A 604 14.34 21.77 -13.71
C VAL A 604 13.90 21.72 -12.26
N ILE A 605 13.34 20.60 -11.80
CA ILE A 605 12.87 20.42 -10.42
C ILE A 605 13.99 20.64 -9.40
N ALA A 606 15.19 20.15 -9.69
CA ALA A 606 16.37 20.35 -8.84
C ALA A 606 16.81 21.82 -8.71
N THR A 607 16.37 22.70 -9.60
CA THR A 607 16.70 24.14 -9.60
C THR A 607 15.62 25.04 -8.96
N ILE A 608 14.50 24.46 -8.53
CA ILE A 608 13.38 25.19 -7.91
C ILE A 608 13.78 25.69 -6.52
N GLY A 609 13.36 26.92 -6.19
CA GLY A 609 13.66 27.56 -4.91
C GLY A 609 15.07 28.14 -4.83
N ASP A 610 15.73 28.29 -5.98
CA ASP A 610 17.07 28.84 -6.14
C ASP A 610 18.09 28.35 -5.09
N PRO A 611 18.34 27.03 -5.04
CA PRO A 611 19.27 26.45 -4.05
C PRO A 611 20.70 26.99 -4.25
N ARG A 612 21.43 27.14 -3.14
CA ARG A 612 22.84 27.56 -3.12
C ARG A 612 23.77 26.43 -3.57
N VAL A 613 23.39 25.19 -3.26
CA VAL A 613 24.15 23.99 -3.60
C VAL A 613 23.28 23.05 -4.40
N ILE A 614 23.78 22.52 -5.51
CA ILE A 614 23.08 21.54 -6.32
C ILE A 614 23.93 20.31 -6.58
N PHE A 615 23.29 19.16 -6.45
CA PHE A 615 23.83 17.86 -6.76
C PHE A 615 23.11 17.28 -7.98
N MET A 616 23.85 16.98 -9.04
CA MET A 616 23.32 16.37 -10.25
C MET A 616 24.03 15.04 -10.50
N ASP A 617 23.27 13.94 -10.45
CA ASP A 617 23.81 12.59 -10.68
C ASP A 617 23.51 12.16 -12.12
N GLU A 618 24.46 12.32 -13.04
CA GLU A 618 24.32 11.98 -14.48
C GLU A 618 23.17 12.72 -15.22
N PRO A 619 23.15 14.06 -15.28
CA PRO A 619 22.01 14.84 -15.76
C PRO A 619 21.76 14.76 -17.27
N THR A 620 22.75 14.39 -18.09
CA THR A 620 22.60 14.37 -19.57
C THR A 620 22.65 12.99 -20.21
N THR A 621 22.66 11.95 -19.39
CA THR A 621 22.64 10.56 -19.85
C THR A 621 21.35 10.24 -20.59
N GLY A 622 21.46 9.52 -21.71
CA GLY A 622 20.32 9.14 -22.55
C GLY A 622 19.69 10.28 -23.37
N MET A 623 20.28 11.49 -23.36
CA MET A 623 19.84 12.60 -24.20
C MET A 623 20.57 12.65 -25.55
N ASP A 624 19.88 13.12 -26.58
CA ASP A 624 20.47 13.46 -27.86
C ASP A 624 21.49 14.62 -27.74
N PRO A 625 22.48 14.70 -28.65
CA PRO A 625 23.55 15.69 -28.56
C PRO A 625 23.05 17.15 -28.56
N VAL A 626 21.95 17.44 -29.26
CA VAL A 626 21.41 18.80 -29.36
C VAL A 626 20.78 19.22 -28.04
N ASN A 627 19.92 18.39 -27.44
CA ASN A 627 19.32 18.68 -26.14
C ASN A 627 20.35 18.72 -25.02
N ARG A 628 21.40 17.88 -25.09
CA ARG A 628 22.53 17.92 -24.14
C ARG A 628 23.20 19.30 -24.10
N ARG A 629 23.50 19.90 -25.26
CA ARG A 629 24.09 21.25 -25.34
C ARG A 629 23.19 22.34 -24.73
N HIS A 630 21.87 22.21 -24.86
CA HIS A 630 20.94 23.15 -24.23
C HIS A 630 20.96 23.02 -22.71
N VAL A 631 21.00 21.79 -22.18
CA VAL A 631 21.12 21.53 -20.74
C VAL A 631 22.45 22.07 -20.21
N TRP A 632 23.57 21.84 -20.91
CA TRP A 632 24.87 22.40 -20.55
C TRP A 632 24.85 23.93 -20.50
N SER A 633 24.24 24.56 -21.51
CA SER A 633 24.08 26.02 -21.54
C SER A 633 23.22 26.56 -20.39
N PHE A 634 22.25 25.77 -19.94
CA PHE A 634 21.43 26.10 -18.77
C PHE A 634 22.22 25.94 -17.46
N ILE A 635 22.94 24.83 -17.27
CA ILE A 635 23.79 24.59 -16.09
C ILE A 635 24.86 25.69 -15.97
N GLU A 636 25.52 26.06 -17.07
CA GLU A 636 26.55 27.10 -17.07
C GLU A 636 26.00 28.48 -16.69
N LYS A 637 24.78 28.81 -17.13
CA LYS A 637 24.10 30.04 -16.71
C LYS A 637 23.70 29.99 -15.23
N PHE A 638 23.25 28.84 -14.76
CA PHE A 638 22.78 28.62 -13.40
C PHE A 638 23.93 28.57 -12.38
N LYS A 639 25.14 28.20 -12.80
CA LYS A 639 26.35 28.08 -11.97
C LYS A 639 26.74 29.36 -11.22
N LYS A 640 26.36 30.54 -11.72
CA LYS A 640 26.72 31.83 -11.11
C LYS A 640 26.29 31.90 -9.65
N ASP A 641 27.22 32.25 -8.77
CA ASP A 641 27.03 32.39 -7.32
C ASP A 641 26.51 31.12 -6.62
N ARG A 642 26.71 29.95 -7.22
CA ARG A 642 26.22 28.66 -6.70
C ARG A 642 27.28 27.59 -6.78
N VAL A 643 27.12 26.57 -5.95
CA VAL A 643 27.99 25.39 -5.95
C VAL A 643 27.27 24.25 -6.65
N ILE A 644 27.88 23.69 -7.70
CA ILE A 644 27.31 22.54 -8.41
C ILE A 644 28.30 21.37 -8.32
N ILE A 645 27.82 20.23 -7.81
CA ILE A 645 28.55 18.96 -7.93
C ILE A 645 27.80 18.09 -8.93
N LEU A 646 28.51 17.67 -9.96
CA LEU A 646 28.00 16.90 -11.07
C LEU A 646 28.72 15.54 -11.08
N THR A 647 28.01 14.43 -11.05
CA THR A 647 28.61 13.15 -11.44
C THR A 647 28.40 12.96 -12.94
N THR A 648 29.44 12.48 -13.63
CA THR A 648 29.31 12.12 -15.04
C THR A 648 30.26 10.99 -15.40
N HIS A 649 29.89 10.23 -16.41
CA HIS A 649 30.78 9.33 -17.13
C HIS A 649 31.17 9.89 -18.51
N SER A 650 30.67 11.06 -18.88
CA SER A 650 31.02 11.74 -20.12
C SER A 650 32.20 12.67 -19.89
N MET A 651 33.33 12.34 -20.49
CA MET A 651 34.53 13.16 -20.44
C MET A 651 34.31 14.53 -21.10
N GLU A 652 33.53 14.58 -22.19
CA GLU A 652 33.13 15.84 -22.83
C GLU A 652 32.33 16.74 -21.89
N GLU A 653 31.38 16.18 -21.13
CA GLU A 653 30.58 16.94 -20.16
C GLU A 653 31.46 17.54 -19.06
N ALA A 654 32.41 16.74 -18.53
CA ALA A 654 33.36 17.20 -17.54
C ALA A 654 34.30 18.28 -18.10
N ASP A 655 34.72 18.17 -19.36
CA ASP A 655 35.60 19.16 -20.03
C ASP A 655 34.90 20.50 -20.23
N VAL A 656 33.63 20.48 -20.62
CA VAL A 656 32.84 21.69 -20.95
C VAL A 656 32.32 22.40 -19.69
N LEU A 657 31.79 21.65 -18.72
CA LEU A 657 31.14 22.23 -17.54
C LEU A 657 32.06 22.36 -16.33
N GLY A 658 33.06 21.48 -16.21
CA GLY A 658 33.88 21.33 -15.00
C GLY A 658 34.92 22.43 -14.85
N ASP A 659 34.69 23.38 -13.92
CA ASP A 659 35.77 24.26 -13.47
C ASP A 659 36.84 23.48 -12.69
N ARG A 660 36.39 22.45 -11.97
CA ARG A 660 37.21 21.43 -11.32
C ARG A 660 36.72 20.05 -11.74
N ILE A 661 37.64 19.15 -12.00
CA ILE A 661 37.39 17.75 -12.34
C ILE A 661 38.07 16.89 -11.28
N ALA A 662 37.31 15.99 -10.69
CA ALA A 662 37.76 15.02 -9.69
C ALA A 662 37.59 13.62 -10.29
N ILE A 663 38.70 12.91 -10.48
CA ILE A 663 38.71 11.55 -11.04
C ILE A 663 38.70 10.56 -9.88
N MET A 664 37.65 9.73 -9.81
CA MET A 664 37.51 8.65 -8.83
C MET A 664 37.69 7.27 -9.46
N ALA A 665 38.47 6.42 -8.79
CA ALA A 665 38.56 5.00 -9.08
C ALA A 665 38.58 4.18 -7.77
N HIS A 666 37.93 3.02 -7.78
CA HIS A 666 37.90 2.08 -6.64
C HIS A 666 37.53 2.72 -5.27
N GLY A 667 36.66 3.72 -5.27
CA GLY A 667 36.21 4.43 -4.07
C GLY A 667 37.18 5.49 -3.55
N GLN A 668 38.27 5.79 -4.28
CA GLN A 668 39.26 6.80 -3.92
C GLN A 668 39.29 7.94 -4.94
N LEU A 669 39.71 9.11 -4.48
CA LEU A 669 40.02 10.24 -5.35
C LEU A 669 41.45 10.06 -5.87
N CYS A 670 41.60 9.90 -7.18
CA CYS A 670 42.89 9.62 -7.83
C CYS A 670 43.59 10.90 -8.28
N ALA A 671 42.83 11.85 -8.84
CA ALA A 671 43.34 13.13 -9.30
C ALA A 671 42.26 14.21 -9.17
N ILE A 672 42.68 15.46 -8.97
CA ILE A 672 41.79 16.62 -8.90
C ILE A 672 42.47 17.86 -9.48
N GLY A 673 41.81 18.53 -10.42
CA GLY A 673 42.37 19.69 -11.08
C GLY A 673 41.41 20.30 -12.10
N ASN A 674 41.80 21.35 -12.80
CA ASN A 674 41.06 21.78 -13.99
C ASN A 674 41.43 20.89 -15.19
N SER A 675 40.63 20.91 -16.25
CA SER A 675 40.85 20.07 -17.43
C SER A 675 42.26 20.22 -18.03
N ILE A 676 42.75 21.46 -18.14
CA ILE A 676 44.06 21.76 -18.73
C ILE A 676 45.19 21.22 -17.85
N SER A 677 45.10 21.38 -16.53
CA SER A 677 46.07 20.89 -15.55
C SER A 677 46.14 19.35 -15.56
N LEU A 678 45.00 18.67 -15.65
CA LEU A 678 44.95 17.21 -15.74
C LEU A 678 45.53 16.69 -17.07
N LYS A 679 45.17 17.32 -18.19
CA LYS A 679 45.75 17.02 -19.52
C LYS A 679 47.25 17.28 -19.57
N ASN A 680 47.74 18.32 -18.91
CA ASN A 680 49.18 18.62 -18.87
C ASN A 680 49.96 17.70 -17.91
N LYS A 681 49.36 17.27 -16.80
CA LYS A 681 50.03 16.39 -15.82
C LYS A 681 50.07 14.95 -16.28
N PHE A 682 48.93 14.43 -16.74
CA PHE A 682 48.77 13.01 -17.07
C PHE A 682 48.76 12.72 -18.57
N GLY A 683 48.44 13.73 -19.40
CA GLY A 683 48.41 13.56 -20.84
C GLY A 683 49.78 13.29 -21.44
N ALA A 684 49.76 12.70 -22.62
CA ALA A 684 50.96 12.35 -23.36
C ALA A 684 51.39 13.47 -24.34
N GLY A 685 50.67 14.59 -24.36
CA GLY A 685 50.98 15.81 -25.11
C GLY A 685 50.06 16.02 -26.30
N TYR A 686 50.64 16.18 -27.49
CA TYR A 686 49.87 16.40 -28.73
C TYR A 686 49.95 15.17 -29.63
N ARG A 687 48.81 14.78 -30.19
CA ARG A 687 48.71 13.71 -31.18
C ARG A 687 48.57 14.34 -32.56
N ILE A 688 49.48 14.01 -33.47
CA ILE A 688 49.37 14.46 -34.86
C ILE A 688 49.19 13.24 -35.75
N SER A 689 48.07 13.22 -36.47
CA SER A 689 47.80 12.24 -37.52
C SER A 689 48.23 12.83 -38.86
N VAL A 690 49.02 12.09 -39.62
CA VAL A 690 49.48 12.50 -40.95
C VAL A 690 49.22 11.36 -41.92
N ILE A 691 48.44 11.63 -42.97
CA ILE A 691 48.24 10.71 -44.08
C ILE A 691 49.25 11.08 -45.15
N THR A 692 50.16 10.17 -45.45
CA THR A 692 51.30 10.40 -46.37
C THR A 692 51.32 9.40 -47.51
N SER A 693 51.80 9.84 -48.67
CA SER A 693 52.08 8.97 -49.82
C SER A 693 53.41 8.20 -49.64
N ASN A 694 54.31 8.70 -48.80
CA ASN A 694 55.62 8.10 -48.54
C ASN A 694 55.90 8.03 -47.02
N PRO A 695 55.55 6.91 -46.36
CA PRO A 695 55.70 6.76 -44.91
C PRO A 695 57.15 6.81 -44.41
N GLU A 696 58.11 6.30 -45.18
CA GLU A 696 59.51 6.22 -44.74
C GLU A 696 60.19 7.60 -44.69
N ALA A 697 59.96 8.43 -45.72
CA ALA A 697 60.46 9.80 -45.74
C ALA A 697 59.87 10.64 -44.60
N MET A 698 58.58 10.42 -44.29
CA MET A 698 57.90 11.12 -43.21
C MET A 698 58.45 10.72 -41.83
N LYS A 699 58.75 9.44 -41.60
CA LYS A 699 59.38 8.95 -40.36
C LYS A 699 60.75 9.59 -40.13
N ALA A 700 61.59 9.67 -41.15
CA ALA A 700 62.90 10.31 -41.07
C ALA A 700 62.78 11.82 -40.77
N LYS A 701 61.77 12.49 -41.33
CA LYS A 701 61.53 13.91 -41.10
C LYS A 701 61.01 14.20 -39.69
N VAL A 702 60.13 13.35 -39.17
CA VAL A 702 59.62 13.49 -37.79
C VAL A 702 60.75 13.28 -36.78
N ALA A 703 61.58 12.26 -36.98
CA ALA A 703 62.72 11.98 -36.10
C ALA A 703 63.76 13.13 -36.07
N SER A 704 63.96 13.82 -37.20
CA SER A 704 64.86 14.99 -37.27
C SER A 704 64.25 16.28 -36.73
N SER A 705 62.93 16.45 -36.84
CA SER A 705 62.24 17.68 -36.44
C SER A 705 61.81 17.68 -34.97
N VAL A 706 61.52 16.50 -34.41
CA VAL A 706 61.08 16.34 -33.01
C VAL A 706 61.74 15.08 -32.40
N PRO A 707 62.86 15.24 -31.67
CA PRO A 707 63.71 14.11 -31.24
C PRO A 707 63.08 13.11 -30.26
N ASN A 708 61.91 13.41 -29.68
CA ASN A 708 61.22 12.58 -28.68
C ASN A 708 59.80 12.17 -29.11
N ALA A 709 59.49 12.18 -30.40
CA ALA A 709 58.19 11.77 -30.91
C ALA A 709 58.01 10.25 -30.82
N ASN A 710 56.91 9.79 -30.20
CA ASN A 710 56.57 8.37 -30.16
C ASN A 710 55.60 8.04 -31.32
N LEU A 711 55.86 6.96 -32.06
CA LEU A 711 54.99 6.49 -33.13
C LEU A 711 53.99 5.49 -32.54
N GLU A 712 52.70 5.83 -32.49
CA GLU A 712 51.66 4.96 -31.94
C GLU A 712 51.10 3.98 -32.98
N ASP A 713 50.87 4.45 -34.20
CA ASP A 713 50.25 3.66 -35.27
C ASP A 713 50.84 4.01 -36.63
N ASP A 714 50.98 2.98 -37.47
CA ASP A 714 51.56 3.00 -38.81
C ASP A 714 50.78 2.05 -39.71
N SER A 715 49.50 2.39 -39.92
CA SER A 715 48.55 1.56 -40.64
C SER A 715 48.09 2.25 -41.92
N ALA A 716 48.20 1.57 -43.06
CA ALA A 716 47.66 1.99 -44.36
C ALA A 716 48.02 3.42 -44.83
N GLY A 717 49.23 3.90 -44.51
CA GLY A 717 49.70 5.24 -44.90
C GLY A 717 49.22 6.38 -44.00
N ALA A 718 48.52 6.07 -42.91
CA ALA A 718 48.24 6.99 -41.81
C ALA A 718 49.26 6.77 -40.69
N LEU A 719 50.08 7.80 -40.42
CA LEU A 719 51.03 7.83 -39.33
C LEU A 719 50.45 8.64 -38.18
N ILE A 720 50.43 8.05 -36.98
CA ILE A 720 49.98 8.73 -35.76
C ILE A 720 51.17 8.89 -34.82
N TYR A 721 51.56 10.15 -34.59
CA TYR A 721 52.62 10.51 -33.67
C TYR A 721 52.07 11.14 -32.39
N GLN A 722 52.67 10.77 -31.28
CA GLN A 722 52.45 11.37 -29.98
C GLN A 722 53.70 12.17 -29.59
N PHE A 723 53.54 13.49 -29.49
CA PHE A 723 54.58 14.42 -29.10
C PHE A 723 54.46 14.73 -27.61
N PRO A 724 55.49 14.42 -26.80
CA PRO A 724 55.53 14.79 -25.39
C PRO A 724 55.41 16.30 -25.19
N ILE A 725 54.92 16.70 -24.02
CA ILE A 725 54.77 18.12 -23.66
C ILE A 725 56.12 18.86 -23.66
N SER A 726 57.23 18.17 -23.38
CA SER A 726 58.58 18.72 -23.50
C SER A 726 58.95 19.17 -24.92
N SER A 727 58.30 18.61 -25.94
CA SER A 727 58.50 18.91 -27.36
C SER A 727 57.57 20.02 -27.89
N THR A 728 56.73 20.62 -27.03
CA THR A 728 55.79 21.69 -27.42
C THR A 728 56.43 22.85 -28.21
N PRO A 729 57.66 23.33 -27.88
CA PRO A 729 58.29 24.41 -28.63
C PRO A 729 58.61 24.08 -30.10
N SER A 730 58.82 22.80 -30.43
CA SER A 730 59.12 22.33 -31.80
C SER A 730 57.88 22.09 -32.67
N ILE A 731 56.68 22.08 -32.07
CA ILE A 731 55.43 21.80 -32.78
C ILE A 731 55.08 22.88 -33.82
N PRO A 732 55.15 24.20 -33.52
CA PRO A 732 54.80 25.23 -34.51
C PRO A 732 55.68 25.19 -35.77
N SER A 733 56.99 24.94 -35.61
CA SER A 733 57.91 24.79 -36.74
C SER A 733 57.59 23.56 -37.60
N PHE A 734 57.17 22.46 -36.96
CA PHE A 734 56.79 21.24 -37.65
C PHE A 734 55.44 21.36 -38.37
N VAL A 735 54.45 21.99 -37.73
CA VAL A 735 53.14 22.29 -38.34
C VAL A 735 53.31 23.22 -39.54
N LYS A 736 54.13 24.26 -39.43
CA LYS A 736 54.45 25.13 -40.57
C LYS A 736 55.05 24.36 -41.75
N TRP A 737 55.92 23.38 -41.47
CA TRP A 737 56.46 22.51 -42.51
C TRP A 737 55.41 21.59 -43.14
N LEU A 738 54.48 21.04 -42.35
CA LEU A 738 53.34 20.26 -42.83
C LEU A 738 52.40 21.09 -43.74
N GLU A 739 52.19 22.36 -43.41
CA GLU A 739 51.39 23.29 -44.21
C GLU A 739 52.07 23.71 -45.51
N GLU A 740 53.39 23.97 -45.47
CA GLU A 740 54.16 24.35 -46.65
C GLU A 740 54.20 23.24 -47.71
N ASN A 741 54.05 21.97 -47.31
CA ASN A 741 53.92 20.76 -48.16
C ASN A 741 54.79 20.78 -49.43
N LYS A 742 56.03 21.27 -49.32
CA LYS A 742 56.92 21.56 -50.47
C LYS A 742 57.20 20.35 -51.37
N GLU A 743 57.06 19.15 -50.82
CA GLU A 743 57.38 17.88 -51.49
C GLU A 743 56.11 17.09 -51.90
N GLY A 744 54.90 17.61 -51.65
CA GLY A 744 53.63 16.95 -52.00
C GLY A 744 53.40 15.61 -51.29
N MET A 745 54.15 15.34 -50.22
CA MET A 745 54.15 14.05 -49.53
C MET A 745 52.95 13.89 -48.58
N VAL A 746 52.40 15.00 -48.06
CA VAL A 746 51.28 15.02 -47.11
C VAL A 746 49.97 15.18 -47.86
N LYS A 747 49.05 14.21 -47.72
CA LYS A 747 47.69 14.28 -48.27
C LYS A 747 46.73 15.03 -47.34
N SER A 748 46.81 14.72 -46.05
CA SER A 748 46.03 15.40 -45.01
C SER A 748 46.73 15.22 -43.67
N TRP A 749 46.59 16.19 -42.78
CA TRP A 749 47.07 16.08 -41.41
C TRP A 749 46.04 16.64 -40.44
N GLY A 750 46.11 16.19 -39.19
CA GLY A 750 45.30 16.70 -38.09
C GLY A 750 46.13 16.74 -36.81
N ILE A 751 45.86 17.74 -35.96
CA ILE A 751 46.43 17.83 -34.63
C ILE A 751 45.29 17.75 -33.60
N SER A 752 45.46 16.89 -32.62
CA SER A 752 44.58 16.80 -31.45
C SER A 752 45.41 16.86 -30.18
N GLN A 753 44.85 17.46 -29.14
CA GLN A 753 45.44 17.40 -27.80
C GLN A 753 44.94 16.14 -27.10
N THR A 754 45.72 15.61 -26.15
CA THR A 754 45.26 14.54 -25.26
C THR A 754 43.88 14.87 -24.68
N THR A 755 42.92 13.96 -24.87
CA THR A 755 41.57 14.08 -24.33
C THR A 755 41.55 13.69 -22.84
N LEU A 756 40.50 14.08 -22.12
CA LEU A 756 40.28 13.58 -20.75
C LEU A 756 40.07 12.06 -20.72
N GLU A 757 39.64 11.45 -21.83
CA GLU A 757 39.50 9.99 -21.95
C GLU A 757 40.86 9.30 -21.86
N GLU A 758 41.88 9.80 -22.57
CA GLU A 758 43.24 9.25 -22.50
C GLU A 758 43.85 9.45 -21.10
N VAL A 759 43.63 10.61 -20.47
CA VAL A 759 44.03 10.85 -19.07
C VAL A 759 43.38 9.83 -18.14
N PHE A 760 42.08 9.57 -18.33
CA PHE A 760 41.33 8.61 -17.53
C PHE A 760 41.80 7.18 -17.71
N LEU A 761 42.17 6.76 -18.93
CA LEU A 761 42.69 5.40 -19.20
C LEU A 761 44.07 5.15 -18.59
N LYS A 762 44.84 6.20 -18.32
CA LYS A 762 46.19 6.10 -17.76
C LYS A 762 46.20 6.03 -16.23
N LEU A 763 45.16 6.57 -15.58
CA LEU A 763 44.93 6.54 -14.13
C LEU A 763 44.22 5.25 -13.73
#